data_AF-A0A1Q3SIG5-F1
#
_entry.id   AF-A0A1Q3SIG5-F1
#
_cell.length_a   1.000
_cell.length_b   1.000
_cell.length_c   1.000
_cell.angle_alpha   90.00
_cell.angle_beta   90.00
_cell.angle_gamma   90.00
#
_symmetry.space_group_name_H-M   'P 1'
#
loop_
_entity.id
_entity.type
_entity.pdbx_description
1 polymer ?
#
loop_
_entity_poly.entity_id
_entity_poly.type
_entity_poly.pdbx_seq_one_letter_code
_entity_poly.pdbx_strand_id
1 'polypeptide(L)'
;MGNSKNEFSAVETTGPGQLKGEAKTLKGGDLRYLTILGPIAFFLVLAVVFTWPLVLNLGDRGISARSADLWQNLWNLWWVKHALFELHTNPFSTNLLFYPDTPSLYLHALNPLGGLISSPLQYLFGLVASLNLMELLAFTFSGYTAFLLGRYLKLSTGSALLAGTVYAFSPIISTELDFGQLEQLTQLWLPLYILFFLKALDPPASNDKNWLGLPPAFWKNSLLAALAILLTALTTWYYALDLMLFAGLAGLVYIVRAVRNRDFDLLKRLVGLALFCGIALAPLAFLTARAAAGMPTAAARSSSVRFNSATLLYFLLPGDSTLWFSRSMPGQEFSQFLGFCTLLLATLGTIFCWKKAWVWFFLALFFLVLALGPQFKTGQDSYLDIPLPGALMQALPVIGTFFRVPVRLVAFAMLPLGLLAGWGLDWLAAHKPARLKLKAAVWPVALAVVALLIVFLEYLPGPRTTVSLALDRAAWQKIQPPGAVLSLPYSELGGILMYEQTAHGQPAVGGYLARIPGFDFIDQAPIVRELTQGDFTPSPEDFVKNDFETTLLPALNVYGIRYVVIHRDKLSQKSSDYLDQVLKPMLENNPPLAKDGGAEIYRVPDYNWNGKTVAGWIDRGKDWLAQENNSQVGPYYWSVGNSTLTLLNPNPQPVKYRIEWTIFSLQKPRMVQLKLNNFAIGQKEVSPTPQQQAFEVELPPGRSTLSLVSPDPALRPSDLIPGSTDTRQLSFAIARLKITAS
;
A
#
# COMPACT_ATOMS: atom_id res chain seq x y z
N MET A 1 13.86 52.37 80.03
CA MET A 1 12.50 51.78 79.97
C MET A 1 12.70 50.35 79.47
N GLY A 2 13.05 49.37 80.31
CA GLY A 2 12.18 48.63 81.24
C GLY A 2 11.95 47.22 80.64
N ASN A 3 12.70 46.20 81.10
CA ASN A 3 12.26 44.96 81.80
C ASN A 3 11.11 44.19 81.09
N SER A 4 11.04 42.86 80.98
CA SER A 4 11.60 41.74 81.76
C SER A 4 11.15 40.39 81.16
N LYS A 5 11.79 39.30 81.59
CA LYS A 5 11.40 37.88 81.48
C LYS A 5 10.04 37.56 82.15
N ASN A 6 9.41 36.43 81.76
CA ASN A 6 8.62 35.44 82.54
C ASN A 6 7.48 34.85 81.67
N GLU A 7 7.43 33.54 81.38
CA GLU A 7 6.99 32.37 82.19
C GLU A 7 5.47 32.02 82.06
N PHE A 8 5.23 30.74 81.74
CA PHE A 8 4.13 29.83 82.12
C PHE A 8 2.67 29.90 81.59
N SER A 9 2.22 28.67 81.21
CA SER A 9 0.87 28.04 81.23
C SER A 9 -0.20 28.57 80.25
N ALA A 10 -0.65 27.77 79.27
CA ALA A 10 -1.55 26.61 79.34
C ALA A 10 -3.01 26.99 79.62
N VAL A 11 -3.83 27.01 78.56
CA VAL A 11 -5.26 26.67 78.62
C VAL A 11 -5.61 25.89 77.35
N GLU A 12 -5.83 24.60 77.51
CA GLU A 12 -6.56 23.76 76.56
C GLU A 12 -8.03 24.16 76.55
N THR A 13 -8.60 24.35 75.35
CA THR A 13 -10.03 24.14 75.12
C THR A 13 -10.17 23.15 73.98
N THR A 14 -10.53 21.92 74.35
CA THR A 14 -10.89 20.81 73.47
C THR A 14 -12.31 20.95 72.92
N GLY A 15 -12.47 20.69 71.61
CA GLY A 15 -13.73 20.23 70.98
C GLY A 15 -13.94 20.75 69.54
N PRO A 16 -14.68 20.04 68.67
CA PRO A 16 -14.49 18.65 68.25
C PRO A 16 -14.36 18.52 66.70
N GLY A 17 -13.62 17.49 66.25
CA GLY A 17 -13.87 16.82 64.96
C GLY A 17 -13.50 17.56 63.67
N GLN A 18 -12.21 17.64 63.33
CA GLN A 18 -11.80 17.77 61.93
C GLN A 18 -11.29 16.42 61.42
N LEU A 19 -12.08 15.83 60.51
CA LEU A 19 -11.68 14.73 59.66
C LEU A 19 -10.44 15.17 58.86
N LYS A 20 -9.26 14.69 59.26
CA LYS A 20 -8.05 14.71 58.44
C LYS A 20 -8.26 13.75 57.27
N GLY A 21 -8.84 14.26 56.19
CA GLY A 21 -8.59 13.71 54.86
C GLY A 21 -7.20 14.16 54.45
N GLU A 22 -6.19 13.32 54.64
CA GLU A 22 -4.88 13.49 54.03
C GLU A 22 -5.03 13.45 52.50
N ALA A 23 -5.25 14.61 51.89
CA ALA A 23 -5.02 14.77 50.47
C ALA A 23 -3.51 14.64 50.24
N LYS A 24 -3.05 13.42 49.92
CA LYS A 24 -1.69 13.17 49.42
C LYS A 24 -1.44 14.13 48.25
N THR A 25 -0.69 15.20 48.51
CA THR A 25 -0.18 16.10 47.49
C THR A 25 0.79 15.30 46.61
N LEU A 26 0.32 14.95 45.41
CA LEU A 26 1.11 14.27 44.39
C LEU A 26 2.41 15.05 44.15
N LYS A 27 3.56 14.37 44.20
CA LYS A 27 4.87 15.00 43.98
C LYS A 27 4.97 15.45 42.52
N GLY A 28 5.83 16.44 42.23
CA GLY A 28 6.00 16.98 40.88
C GLY A 28 6.40 15.96 39.79
N GLY A 29 6.93 14.79 40.19
CA GLY A 29 7.14 13.64 39.30
C GLY A 29 5.84 12.94 38.91
N ASP A 30 4.95 12.68 39.87
CA ASP A 30 3.66 11.99 39.66
C ASP A 30 2.75 12.77 38.71
N LEU A 31 2.77 14.11 38.80
CA LEU A 31 2.06 15.01 37.89
C LEU A 31 2.56 14.91 36.45
N ARG A 32 3.87 14.68 36.23
CA ARG A 32 4.44 14.50 34.87
C ARG A 32 4.01 13.17 34.25
N TYR A 33 4.00 12.09 35.03
CA TYR A 33 3.53 10.78 34.56
C TYR A 33 2.05 10.82 34.21
N LEU A 34 1.21 11.46 35.04
CA LEU A 34 -0.22 11.63 34.75
C LEU A 34 -0.47 12.44 33.47
N THR A 35 0.36 13.45 33.16
CA THR A 35 0.23 14.24 31.92
C THR A 35 0.63 13.49 30.65
N ILE A 36 1.44 12.43 30.75
CA ILE A 36 1.89 11.63 29.60
C ILE A 36 1.05 10.36 29.45
N LEU A 37 0.89 9.61 30.55
CA LEU A 37 0.21 8.31 30.55
C LEU A 37 -1.31 8.46 30.46
N GLY A 38 -1.89 9.54 30.99
CA GLY A 38 -3.33 9.79 30.93
C GLY A 38 -3.87 9.84 29.50
N PRO A 39 -3.33 10.69 28.61
CA PRO A 39 -3.73 10.73 27.21
C PRO A 39 -3.51 9.42 26.45
N ILE A 40 -2.39 8.71 26.72
CA ILE A 40 -2.12 7.41 26.09
C ILE A 40 -3.18 6.38 26.51
N ALA A 41 -3.48 6.27 27.80
CA ALA A 41 -4.51 5.37 28.31
C ALA A 41 -5.89 5.72 27.75
N PHE A 42 -6.21 7.02 27.64
CA PHE A 42 -7.45 7.49 27.02
C PHE A 42 -7.58 7.00 25.58
N PHE A 43 -6.58 7.22 24.73
CA PHE A 43 -6.64 6.80 23.33
C PHE A 43 -6.58 5.28 23.17
N LEU A 44 -5.91 4.56 24.09
CA LEU A 44 -5.91 3.10 24.11
C LEU A 44 -7.32 2.57 24.40
N VAL A 45 -8.03 3.12 25.38
CA VAL A 45 -9.42 2.74 25.66
C VAL A 45 -10.32 3.00 24.46
N LEU A 46 -10.18 4.16 23.80
CA LEU A 46 -10.92 4.43 22.56
C LEU A 46 -10.57 3.45 21.44
N ALA A 47 -9.29 3.10 21.27
CA ALA A 47 -8.84 2.11 20.29
C ALA A 47 -9.45 0.74 20.55
N VAL A 48 -9.49 0.29 21.81
CA VAL A 48 -10.14 -0.98 22.18
C VAL A 48 -11.63 -0.97 21.85
N VAL A 49 -12.34 0.12 22.17
CA VAL A 49 -13.78 0.24 21.86
C VAL A 49 -14.03 0.32 20.35
N PHE A 50 -13.20 1.07 19.63
CA PHE A 50 -13.34 1.30 18.19
C PHE A 50 -13.02 0.06 17.33
N THR A 51 -12.18 -0.83 17.86
CA THR A 51 -11.77 -2.09 17.23
C THR A 51 -12.48 -3.31 17.82
N TRP A 52 -13.43 -3.11 18.75
CA TRP A 52 -14.11 -4.21 19.42
C TRP A 52 -14.75 -5.19 18.41
N PRO A 53 -14.59 -6.52 18.53
CA PRO A 53 -14.02 -7.28 19.66
C PRO A 53 -12.56 -7.75 19.45
N LEU A 54 -11.70 -6.99 18.75
CA LEU A 54 -10.34 -7.41 18.39
C LEU A 54 -9.49 -7.92 19.57
N VAL A 55 -9.55 -7.22 20.70
CA VAL A 55 -8.80 -7.58 21.91
C VAL A 55 -9.12 -8.97 22.48
N LEU A 56 -10.30 -9.52 22.17
CA LEU A 56 -10.68 -10.87 22.59
C LEU A 56 -10.13 -11.96 21.67
N ASN A 57 -9.67 -11.60 20.48
CA ASN A 57 -9.30 -12.53 19.41
C ASN A 57 -7.94 -12.16 18.79
N LEU A 58 -6.99 -11.70 19.62
CA LEU A 58 -5.73 -11.16 19.13
C LEU A 58 -4.91 -12.17 18.32
N GLY A 59 -5.00 -13.48 18.61
CA GLY A 59 -4.12 -14.49 18.01
C GLY A 59 -4.67 -15.20 16.77
N ASP A 60 -5.98 -15.13 16.53
CA ASP A 60 -6.70 -16.06 15.66
C ASP A 60 -7.64 -15.37 14.67
N ARG A 61 -7.96 -14.08 14.87
CA ARG A 61 -8.85 -13.32 13.99
C ARG A 61 -8.25 -11.96 13.62
N GLY A 62 -8.69 -11.42 12.50
CA GLY A 62 -8.34 -10.06 12.06
C GLY A 62 -9.58 -9.29 11.65
N ILE A 63 -9.51 -7.96 11.66
CA ILE A 63 -10.58 -7.11 11.12
C ILE A 63 -10.45 -7.09 9.59
N SER A 64 -11.48 -7.55 8.91
CA SER A 64 -11.64 -7.33 7.47
C SER A 64 -13.13 -7.42 7.15
N ALA A 65 -13.62 -6.38 6.47
CA ALA A 65 -15.00 -6.34 5.99
C ALA A 65 -15.08 -6.01 4.49
N ARG A 66 -14.00 -5.52 3.87
CA ARG A 66 -14.07 -4.90 2.54
C ARG A 66 -12.95 -5.29 1.56
N SER A 67 -11.84 -5.92 1.98
CA SER A 67 -10.71 -6.22 1.08
C SER A 67 -9.89 -7.45 1.48
N ALA A 68 -9.16 -7.97 0.47
CA ALA A 68 -8.12 -8.97 0.60
C ALA A 68 -6.76 -8.41 1.07
N ASP A 69 -6.63 -7.09 1.29
CA ASP A 69 -5.35 -6.47 1.65
C ASP A 69 -4.87 -6.85 3.07
N LEU A 70 -5.77 -7.33 3.95
CA LEU A 70 -5.42 -7.88 5.27
C LEU A 70 -4.34 -8.97 5.17
N TRP A 71 -4.56 -9.94 4.27
CA TRP A 71 -3.65 -11.09 4.11
C TRP A 71 -2.28 -10.67 3.56
N GLN A 72 -2.28 -9.72 2.63
CA GLN A 72 -1.04 -9.12 2.12
C GLN A 72 -0.29 -8.36 3.22
N ASN A 73 -0.98 -7.63 4.10
CA ASN A 73 -0.34 -6.93 5.22
C ASN A 73 0.29 -7.88 6.24
N LEU A 74 -0.34 -9.03 6.52
CA LEU A 74 0.27 -10.10 7.31
C LEU A 74 1.57 -10.58 6.66
N TRP A 75 1.55 -10.85 5.35
CA TRP A 75 2.75 -11.25 4.63
C TRP A 75 3.82 -10.16 4.65
N ASN A 76 3.47 -8.89 4.48
CA ASN A 76 4.43 -7.78 4.52
C ASN A 76 5.20 -7.73 5.85
N LEU A 77 4.50 -7.86 6.98
CA LEU A 77 5.13 -7.89 8.30
C LEU A 77 6.05 -9.11 8.45
N TRP A 78 5.60 -10.29 8.01
CA TRP A 78 6.41 -11.50 8.02
C TRP A 78 7.64 -11.39 7.13
N TRP A 79 7.48 -10.92 5.89
CA TRP A 79 8.53 -10.82 4.89
C TRP A 79 9.63 -9.87 5.33
N VAL A 80 9.28 -8.70 5.87
CA VAL A 80 10.31 -7.75 6.35
C VAL A 80 11.15 -8.37 7.47
N LYS A 81 10.51 -9.06 8.43
CA LYS A 81 11.23 -9.79 9.48
C LYS A 81 12.13 -10.88 8.87
N HIS A 82 11.55 -11.72 8.00
CA HIS A 82 12.24 -12.83 7.35
C HIS A 82 13.45 -12.35 6.53
N ALA A 83 13.25 -11.31 5.70
CA ALA A 83 14.30 -10.72 4.88
C ALA A 83 15.44 -10.15 5.72
N LEU A 84 15.14 -9.41 6.80
CA LEU A 84 16.16 -8.73 7.60
C LEU A 84 16.91 -9.67 8.56
N PHE A 85 16.19 -10.57 9.23
CA PHE A 85 16.75 -11.35 10.35
C PHE A 85 17.03 -12.82 10.02
N GLU A 86 16.43 -13.36 8.96
CA GLU A 86 16.63 -14.77 8.57
C GLU A 86 17.46 -14.86 7.28
N LEU A 87 17.12 -14.07 6.25
CA LEU A 87 17.83 -14.07 4.96
C LEU A 87 18.97 -13.05 4.86
N HIS A 88 19.02 -12.05 5.75
CA HIS A 88 19.98 -10.94 5.73
C HIS A 88 20.04 -10.20 4.37
N THR A 89 18.88 -9.93 3.79
CA THR A 89 18.71 -9.32 2.47
C THR A 89 17.90 -8.02 2.51
N ASN A 90 17.87 -7.31 1.39
CA ASN A 90 17.07 -6.11 1.24
C ASN A 90 15.56 -6.46 1.20
N PRO A 91 14.73 -5.96 2.13
CA PRO A 91 13.30 -6.28 2.17
C PRO A 91 12.52 -5.73 0.96
N PHE A 92 13.08 -4.79 0.19
CA PHE A 92 12.43 -4.25 -1.02
C PHE A 92 12.56 -5.14 -2.26
N SER A 93 13.13 -6.34 -2.16
CA SER A 93 13.27 -7.29 -3.28
C SER A 93 12.96 -8.69 -2.80
N THR A 94 12.12 -9.44 -3.53
CA THR A 94 11.76 -10.80 -3.15
C THR A 94 11.86 -11.77 -4.34
N ASN A 95 12.22 -13.01 -4.07
CA ASN A 95 12.13 -14.15 -4.99
C ASN A 95 10.97 -15.09 -4.63
N LEU A 96 10.12 -14.69 -3.68
CA LEU A 96 9.02 -15.50 -3.21
C LEU A 96 7.71 -15.24 -3.97
N LEU A 97 7.56 -14.09 -4.62
CA LEU A 97 6.33 -13.75 -5.36
C LEU A 97 6.60 -13.67 -6.86
N PHE A 98 5.60 -14.02 -7.66
CA PHE A 98 5.69 -13.98 -9.13
C PHE A 98 6.85 -14.83 -9.68
N TYR A 99 7.09 -15.98 -9.07
CA TYR A 99 8.10 -16.93 -9.56
C TYR A 99 7.81 -17.32 -11.02
N PRO A 100 8.82 -17.38 -11.92
CA PRO A 100 10.26 -17.33 -11.64
C PRO A 100 10.90 -15.94 -11.65
N ASP A 101 10.12 -14.88 -11.80
CA ASP A 101 10.63 -13.52 -11.78
C ASP A 101 10.88 -13.04 -10.34
N THR A 102 11.64 -11.95 -10.20
CA THR A 102 11.95 -11.33 -8.91
C THR A 102 11.44 -9.89 -8.89
N PRO A 103 10.19 -9.65 -8.46
CA PRO A 103 9.61 -8.32 -8.46
C PRO A 103 10.25 -7.42 -7.40
N SER A 104 10.25 -6.12 -7.72
CA SER A 104 10.63 -5.05 -6.79
C SER A 104 9.43 -4.61 -5.95
N LEU A 105 9.65 -4.40 -4.64
CA LEU A 105 8.64 -3.97 -3.68
C LEU A 105 8.70 -2.46 -3.37
N TYR A 106 9.55 -1.66 -4.04
CA TYR A 106 9.63 -0.21 -3.80
C TYR A 106 8.33 0.55 -4.10
N LEU A 107 7.53 0.03 -5.04
CA LEU A 107 6.21 0.59 -5.35
C LEU A 107 5.06 -0.22 -4.72
N HIS A 108 5.38 -1.18 -3.87
CA HIS A 108 4.42 -1.94 -3.09
C HIS A 108 4.15 -1.24 -1.75
N ALA A 109 2.97 -1.45 -1.18
CA ALA A 109 2.61 -0.94 0.15
C ALA A 109 3.27 -1.79 1.27
N LEU A 110 4.60 -1.91 1.24
CA LEU A 110 5.36 -2.88 2.03
C LEU A 110 5.37 -2.60 3.55
N ASN A 111 5.30 -1.34 3.96
CA ASN A 111 5.42 -0.95 5.36
C ASN A 111 6.66 -1.53 6.08
N PRO A 112 7.89 -1.32 5.58
CA PRO A 112 9.11 -1.85 6.20
C PRO A 112 9.31 -1.40 7.65
N LEU A 113 8.85 -0.20 8.03
CA LEU A 113 8.91 0.22 9.42
C LEU A 113 8.00 -0.62 10.32
N GLY A 114 6.75 -0.88 9.89
CA GLY A 114 5.83 -1.76 10.60
C GLY A 114 6.37 -3.19 10.74
N GLY A 115 6.97 -3.72 9.68
CA GLY A 115 7.65 -5.03 9.71
C GLY A 115 8.80 -5.08 10.72
N LEU A 116 9.65 -4.05 10.74
CA LEU A 116 10.75 -3.94 11.70
C LEU A 116 10.25 -3.83 13.15
N ILE A 117 9.29 -2.95 13.43
CA ILE A 117 8.73 -2.76 14.78
C ILE A 117 7.99 -4.02 15.25
N SER A 118 7.27 -4.69 14.36
CA SER A 118 6.52 -5.90 14.71
C SER A 118 7.41 -7.14 14.89
N SER A 119 8.63 -7.16 14.36
CA SER A 119 9.56 -8.31 14.45
C SER A 119 9.69 -8.91 15.86
N PRO A 120 9.99 -8.14 16.94
CA PRO A 120 10.01 -8.68 18.29
C PRO A 120 8.63 -9.21 18.76
N LEU A 121 7.53 -8.54 18.39
CA LEU A 121 6.18 -9.01 18.70
C LEU A 121 5.87 -10.34 18.00
N GLN A 122 6.36 -10.53 16.77
CA GLN A 122 6.14 -11.74 16.00
C GLN A 122 6.81 -12.94 16.65
N TYR A 123 8.01 -12.77 17.21
CA TYR A 123 8.69 -13.83 17.96
C TYR A 123 7.99 -14.17 19.27
N LEU A 124 7.37 -13.18 19.94
CA LEU A 124 6.74 -13.36 21.25
C LEU A 124 5.30 -13.85 21.19
N PHE A 125 4.51 -13.34 20.25
CA PHE A 125 3.06 -13.51 20.20
C PHE A 125 2.55 -14.11 18.88
N GLY A 126 3.42 -14.25 17.88
CA GLY A 126 3.04 -14.69 16.54
C GLY A 126 2.56 -13.56 15.63
N LEU A 127 2.39 -13.87 14.35
CA LEU A 127 2.16 -12.88 13.29
C LEU A 127 0.81 -12.15 13.44
N VAL A 128 -0.27 -12.90 13.71
CA VAL A 128 -1.63 -12.35 13.81
C VAL A 128 -1.76 -11.42 15.01
N ALA A 129 -1.30 -11.85 16.19
CA ALA A 129 -1.26 -11.01 17.38
C ALA A 129 -0.42 -9.76 17.18
N SER A 130 0.69 -9.86 16.45
CA SER A 130 1.53 -8.70 16.14
C SER A 130 0.80 -7.67 15.29
N LEU A 131 0.09 -8.11 14.23
CA LEU A 131 -0.72 -7.21 13.40
C LEU A 131 -1.77 -6.49 14.26
N ASN A 132 -2.57 -7.26 15.01
CA ASN A 132 -3.67 -6.70 15.81
C ASN A 132 -3.18 -5.74 16.90
N LEU A 133 -2.04 -6.04 17.53
CA LEU A 133 -1.39 -5.12 18.48
C LEU A 133 -0.91 -3.86 17.76
N MET A 134 -0.30 -3.98 16.59
CA MET A 134 0.15 -2.83 15.80
C MET A 134 -1.02 -1.92 15.41
N GLU A 135 -2.18 -2.47 15.04
CA GLU A 135 -3.40 -1.69 14.75
C GLU A 135 -3.85 -0.88 15.98
N LEU A 136 -3.95 -1.53 17.15
CA LEU A 136 -4.32 -0.85 18.41
C LEU A 136 -3.35 0.28 18.76
N LEU A 137 -2.04 0.03 18.61
CA LEU A 137 -0.99 1.02 18.87
C LEU A 137 -1.02 2.15 17.84
N ALA A 138 -1.35 1.86 16.57
CA ALA A 138 -1.46 2.85 15.52
C ALA A 138 -2.55 3.89 15.83
N PHE A 139 -3.76 3.45 16.23
CA PHE A 139 -4.83 4.36 16.68
C PHE A 139 -4.41 5.14 17.93
N THR A 140 -3.89 4.44 18.94
CA THR A 140 -3.50 5.02 20.23
C THR A 140 -2.48 6.15 20.05
N PHE A 141 -1.41 5.89 19.31
CA PHE A 141 -0.33 6.84 19.14
C PHE A 141 -0.65 7.92 18.11
N SER A 142 -1.51 7.66 17.11
CA SER A 142 -1.99 8.71 16.20
C SER A 142 -2.81 9.76 16.95
N GLY A 143 -3.70 9.33 17.85
CA GLY A 143 -4.46 10.23 18.71
C GLY A 143 -3.54 11.00 19.68
N TYR A 144 -2.59 10.29 20.29
CA TYR A 144 -1.65 10.89 21.24
C TYR A 144 -0.73 11.95 20.60
N THR A 145 -0.18 11.69 19.42
CA THR A 145 0.71 12.67 18.77
C THR A 145 -0.05 13.89 18.26
N ALA A 146 -1.29 13.72 17.80
CA ALA A 146 -2.20 14.84 17.51
C ALA A 146 -2.56 15.64 18.77
N PHE A 147 -2.78 14.98 19.91
CA PHE A 147 -2.92 15.64 21.22
C PHE A 147 -1.68 16.48 21.56
N LEU A 148 -0.46 15.95 21.38
CA LEU A 148 0.77 16.70 21.62
C LEU A 148 0.89 17.95 20.74
N LEU A 149 0.52 17.83 19.46
CA LEU A 149 0.46 18.97 18.53
C LEU A 149 -0.57 20.00 19.01
N GLY A 150 -1.77 19.57 19.39
CA GLY A 150 -2.81 20.44 19.95
C GLY A 150 -2.35 21.20 21.20
N ARG A 151 -1.66 20.52 22.12
CA ARG A 151 -1.10 21.14 23.33
C ARG A 151 -0.01 22.15 23.02
N TYR A 152 0.84 21.87 22.03
CA TYR A 152 1.83 22.84 21.54
C TYR A 152 1.15 24.10 20.96
N LEU A 153 0.03 23.93 20.25
CA LEU A 153 -0.83 25.00 19.73
C LEU A 153 -1.75 25.64 20.78
N LYS A 154 -1.51 25.34 22.07
CA LYS A 154 -2.17 25.93 23.24
C LYS A 154 -3.66 25.59 23.39
N LEU A 155 -4.14 24.51 22.78
CA LEU A 155 -5.48 23.96 23.08
C LEU A 155 -5.56 23.48 24.52
N SER A 156 -6.68 23.65 25.23
CA SER A 156 -6.86 23.01 26.55
C SER A 156 -6.74 21.48 26.47
N THR A 157 -6.55 20.80 27.61
CA THR A 157 -6.40 19.33 27.63
C THR A 157 -7.59 18.63 26.97
N GLY A 158 -8.83 19.04 27.28
CA GLY A 158 -10.03 18.46 26.67
C GLY A 158 -10.11 18.71 25.16
N SER A 159 -9.78 19.92 24.73
CA SER A 159 -9.75 20.30 23.31
C SER A 159 -8.67 19.59 22.51
N ALA A 160 -7.50 19.33 23.11
CA ALA A 160 -6.44 18.54 22.49
C ALA A 160 -6.80 17.05 22.42
N LEU A 161 -7.50 16.50 23.43
CA LEU A 161 -8.02 15.12 23.38
C LEU A 161 -9.07 14.99 22.27
N LEU A 162 -9.94 16.00 22.12
CA LEU A 162 -10.92 16.07 21.03
C LEU A 162 -10.23 16.09 19.67
N ALA A 163 -9.22 16.96 19.48
CA ALA A 163 -8.46 17.04 18.24
C ALA A 163 -7.81 15.69 17.86
N GLY A 164 -7.20 15.01 18.84
CA GLY A 164 -6.64 13.67 18.63
C GLY A 164 -7.70 12.60 18.33
N THR A 165 -8.88 12.71 18.94
CA THR A 165 -10.01 11.79 18.69
C THR A 165 -10.53 11.94 17.26
N VAL A 166 -10.75 13.19 16.82
CA VAL A 166 -11.19 13.51 15.45
C VAL A 166 -10.21 12.98 14.41
N TYR A 167 -8.92 13.15 14.68
CA TYR A 167 -7.89 12.71 13.76
C TYR A 167 -7.81 11.19 13.64
N ALA A 168 -7.59 10.50 14.77
CA ALA A 168 -7.25 9.08 14.77
C ALA A 168 -8.45 8.15 14.51
N PHE A 169 -9.67 8.58 14.86
CA PHE A 169 -10.88 7.73 14.80
C PHE A 169 -11.86 8.20 13.72
N SER A 170 -11.37 8.95 12.72
CA SER A 170 -12.23 9.43 11.64
C SER A 170 -12.79 8.30 10.76
N PRO A 171 -13.97 8.50 10.13
CA PRO A 171 -14.60 7.47 9.30
C PRO A 171 -13.74 6.96 8.13
N ILE A 172 -12.86 7.80 7.58
CA ILE A 172 -11.91 7.37 6.54
C ILE A 172 -10.92 6.34 7.08
N ILE A 173 -10.38 6.53 8.30
CA ILE A 173 -9.47 5.57 8.95
C ILE A 173 -10.19 4.31 9.39
N SER A 174 -11.46 4.44 9.78
CA SER A 174 -12.32 3.27 9.98
C SER A 174 -12.41 2.40 8.73
N THR A 175 -12.49 3.02 7.55
CA THR A 175 -12.57 2.28 6.28
C THR A 175 -11.24 1.59 5.95
N GLU A 176 -10.11 2.26 6.18
CA GLU A 176 -8.78 1.67 5.96
C GLU A 176 -8.53 0.46 6.88
N LEU A 177 -9.09 0.48 8.10
CA LEU A 177 -9.08 -0.68 9.01
C LEU A 177 -9.93 -1.83 8.45
N ASP A 178 -11.12 -1.52 7.93
CA ASP A 178 -12.00 -2.53 7.31
C ASP A 178 -11.40 -3.15 6.03
N PHE A 179 -10.46 -2.44 5.39
CA PHE A 179 -9.62 -2.98 4.30
C PHE A 179 -8.42 -3.81 4.79
N GLY A 180 -8.01 -3.67 6.06
CA GLY A 180 -6.84 -4.36 6.62
C GLY A 180 -5.49 -3.72 6.24
N GLN A 181 -5.47 -2.40 5.99
CA GLN A 181 -4.30 -1.67 5.50
C GLN A 181 -3.52 -0.98 6.64
N LEU A 182 -2.70 -1.73 7.37
CA LEU A 182 -1.95 -1.25 8.53
C LEU A 182 -1.09 -0.01 8.21
N GLU A 183 -0.54 0.09 7.01
CA GLU A 183 0.30 1.22 6.60
C GLU A 183 -0.48 2.54 6.53
N GLN A 184 -1.78 2.50 6.26
CA GLN A 184 -2.66 3.67 6.28
C GLN A 184 -3.12 4.00 7.71
N LEU A 185 -3.24 3.02 8.59
CA LEU A 185 -3.61 3.24 10.00
C LEU A 185 -2.49 3.92 10.80
N THR A 186 -1.24 3.74 10.37
CA THR A 186 -0.05 4.21 11.09
C THR A 186 0.23 5.69 10.82
N GLN A 187 -0.59 6.57 11.41
CA GLN A 187 -0.55 8.02 11.14
C GLN A 187 0.25 8.84 12.17
N LEU A 188 0.77 8.20 13.22
CA LEU A 188 1.38 8.89 14.37
C LEU A 188 2.53 9.85 14.01
N TRP A 189 3.21 9.62 12.89
CA TRP A 189 4.35 10.41 12.44
C TRP A 189 3.93 11.78 11.88
N LEU A 190 2.72 11.93 11.37
CA LEU A 190 2.27 13.16 10.72
C LEU A 190 2.17 14.32 11.72
N PRO A 191 1.47 14.18 12.87
CA PRO A 191 1.46 15.25 13.86
C PRO A 191 2.84 15.51 14.47
N LEU A 192 3.70 14.49 14.59
CA LEU A 192 5.07 14.67 15.07
C LEU A 192 5.92 15.47 14.09
N TYR A 193 5.83 15.18 12.80
CA TYR A 193 6.49 15.98 11.76
C TYR A 193 6.06 17.44 11.87
N ILE A 194 4.75 17.70 11.88
CA ILE A 194 4.21 19.06 11.95
C ILE A 194 4.64 19.76 13.24
N LEU A 195 4.63 19.06 14.37
CA LEU A 195 5.08 19.58 15.66
C LEU A 195 6.55 20.02 15.61
N PHE A 196 7.44 19.16 15.09
CA PHE A 196 8.86 19.47 15.04
C PHE A 196 9.22 20.45 13.91
N PHE A 197 8.46 20.44 12.81
CA PHE A 197 8.51 21.47 11.78
C PHE A 197 8.24 22.84 12.39
N LEU A 198 7.15 23.01 13.16
CA LEU A 198 6.83 24.28 13.81
C LEU A 198 7.88 24.66 14.87
N LYS A 199 8.32 23.72 15.70
CA LYS A 199 9.36 23.96 16.72
C LYS A 199 10.73 24.31 16.13
N ALA A 200 11.06 23.84 14.93
CA ALA A 200 12.28 24.23 14.24
C ALA A 200 12.20 25.68 13.75
N LEU A 201 11.00 26.19 13.50
CA LEU A 201 10.76 27.55 13.02
C LEU A 201 10.45 28.56 14.13
N ASP A 202 10.21 28.08 15.35
CA ASP A 202 10.01 28.92 16.53
C ASP A 202 11.12 29.96 16.70
N PRO A 203 10.79 31.17 17.23
CA PRO A 203 11.79 32.12 17.62
C PRO A 203 12.79 31.50 18.60
N PRO A 204 14.10 31.75 18.43
CA PRO A 204 15.10 31.21 19.33
C PRO A 204 14.88 31.74 20.75
N ALA A 205 14.94 30.84 21.74
CA ALA A 205 14.73 31.20 23.15
C ALA A 205 15.92 31.95 23.77
N SER A 206 17.13 31.78 23.22
CA SER A 206 18.34 32.53 23.55
C SER A 206 19.01 33.03 22.27
N ASN A 207 19.88 34.04 22.39
CA ASN A 207 20.70 34.52 21.27
C ASN A 207 21.90 33.61 20.96
N ASP A 208 22.02 32.47 21.64
CA ASP A 208 23.11 31.52 21.39
C ASP A 208 22.91 30.89 20.02
N LYS A 209 23.75 31.33 19.08
CA LYS A 209 23.80 30.83 17.72
C LYS A 209 25.14 30.13 17.52
N ASN A 210 25.13 29.03 16.78
CA ASN A 210 26.37 28.41 16.32
C ASN A 210 27.01 29.23 15.19
N TRP A 211 28.13 28.73 14.65
CA TRP A 211 28.86 29.37 13.54
C TRP A 211 28.04 29.54 12.25
N LEU A 212 26.93 28.81 12.09
CA LEU A 212 25.97 28.96 10.97
C LEU A 212 24.85 29.99 11.26
N GLY A 213 24.85 30.60 12.44
CA GLY A 213 23.79 31.53 12.85
C GLY A 213 22.49 30.84 13.29
N LEU A 214 22.51 29.52 13.57
CA LEU A 214 21.34 28.72 13.91
C LEU A 214 21.33 28.33 15.40
N PRO A 215 20.16 28.32 16.07
CA PRO A 215 20.07 28.00 17.49
C PRO A 215 20.23 26.48 17.74
N PRO A 216 20.75 26.02 18.88
CA PRO A 216 20.90 24.59 19.18
C PRO A 216 19.59 23.79 19.08
N ALA A 217 18.47 24.38 19.51
CA ALA A 217 17.14 23.77 19.42
C ALA A 217 16.71 23.47 17.98
N PHE A 218 17.17 24.27 17.00
CA PHE A 218 16.87 24.04 15.58
C PHE A 218 17.38 22.69 15.12
N TRP A 219 18.62 22.31 15.45
CA TRP A 219 19.23 21.05 15.01
C TRP A 219 18.45 19.85 15.51
N LYS A 220 18.09 19.86 16.80
CA LYS A 220 17.26 18.81 17.40
C LYS A 220 15.90 18.70 16.71
N ASN A 221 15.20 19.82 16.53
CA ASN A 221 13.86 19.80 15.95
C ASN A 221 13.89 19.44 14.45
N SER A 222 14.87 19.92 13.69
CA SER A 222 15.05 19.57 12.28
C SER A 222 15.41 18.10 12.10
N LEU A 223 16.24 17.53 12.98
CA LEU A 223 16.54 16.10 12.97
C LEU A 223 15.29 15.27 13.28
N LEU A 224 14.49 15.67 14.27
CA LEU A 224 13.25 14.98 14.63
C LEU A 224 12.18 15.09 13.53
N ALA A 225 12.08 16.24 12.86
CA ALA A 225 11.22 16.40 11.69
C ALA A 225 11.69 15.53 10.51
N ALA A 226 12.99 15.53 10.21
CA ALA A 226 13.57 14.70 9.16
C ALA A 226 13.39 13.20 9.44
N LEU A 227 13.54 12.79 10.70
CA LEU A 227 13.26 11.43 11.12
C LEU A 227 11.76 11.10 10.97
N ALA A 228 10.86 11.98 11.41
CA ALA A 228 9.42 11.75 11.30
C ALA A 228 8.96 11.57 9.85
N ILE A 229 9.44 12.39 8.91
CA ILE A 229 9.07 12.24 7.49
C ILE A 229 9.71 11.01 6.84
N LEU A 230 10.94 10.64 7.23
CA LEU A 230 11.57 9.40 6.78
C LEU A 230 10.81 8.16 7.29
N LEU A 231 10.43 8.14 8.56
CA LEU A 231 9.62 7.07 9.16
C LEU A 231 8.22 7.02 8.53
N THR A 232 7.66 8.17 8.16
CA THR A 232 6.43 8.23 7.37
C THR A 232 6.63 7.57 6.01
N ALA A 233 7.70 7.88 5.28
CA ALA A 233 7.98 7.29 3.96
C ALA A 233 8.27 5.78 4.03
N LEU A 234 8.92 5.31 5.11
CA LEU A 234 9.12 3.89 5.41
C LEU A 234 7.85 3.18 5.89
N THR A 235 6.79 3.93 6.20
CA THR A 235 5.47 3.37 6.48
C THR A 235 4.65 3.35 5.19
N THR A 236 4.44 4.53 4.58
CA THR A 236 3.69 4.70 3.35
C THR A 236 4.10 5.99 2.61
N TRP A 237 4.31 5.88 1.29
CA TRP A 237 4.62 7.03 0.44
C TRP A 237 3.46 8.02 0.30
N TYR A 238 2.20 7.58 0.51
CA TYR A 238 1.03 8.46 0.45
C TYR A 238 1.16 9.60 1.46
N TYR A 239 1.36 9.29 2.74
CA TYR A 239 1.47 10.31 3.77
C TYR A 239 2.79 11.09 3.73
N ALA A 240 3.87 10.50 3.22
CA ALA A 240 5.11 11.25 3.02
C ALA A 240 4.92 12.38 2.00
N LEU A 241 4.17 12.12 0.92
CA LEU A 241 3.80 13.15 -0.05
C LEU A 241 2.87 14.20 0.55
N ASP A 242 1.92 13.80 1.39
CA ASP A 242 1.04 14.75 2.08
C ASP A 242 1.83 15.69 2.99
N LEU A 243 2.84 15.18 3.69
CA LEU A 243 3.77 15.99 4.49
C LEU A 243 4.64 16.91 3.63
N MET A 244 5.05 16.47 2.44
CA MET A 244 5.78 17.33 1.49
C MET A 244 4.89 18.47 0.96
N LEU A 245 3.62 18.19 0.65
CA LEU A 245 2.64 19.20 0.26
C LEU A 245 2.37 20.19 1.40
N PHE A 246 2.17 19.69 2.62
CA PHE A 246 2.07 20.52 3.81
C PHE A 246 3.31 21.40 3.99
N ALA A 247 4.52 20.83 3.90
CA ALA A 247 5.77 21.55 4.09
C ALA A 247 5.97 22.64 3.03
N GLY A 248 5.56 22.39 1.79
CA GLY A 248 5.56 23.39 0.72
C GLY A 248 4.62 24.56 1.01
N LEU A 249 3.37 24.27 1.39
CA LEU A 249 2.37 25.30 1.71
C LEU A 249 2.74 26.09 2.97
N ALA A 250 3.07 25.41 4.06
CA ALA A 250 3.50 26.04 5.29
C ALA A 250 4.80 26.83 5.06
N GLY A 251 5.76 26.24 4.35
CA GLY A 251 7.02 26.88 3.96
C GLY A 251 6.77 28.18 3.21
N LEU A 252 5.86 28.22 2.24
CA LEU A 252 5.50 29.43 1.51
C LEU A 252 4.97 30.53 2.45
N VAL A 253 4.09 30.19 3.40
CA VAL A 253 3.58 31.14 4.41
C VAL A 253 4.72 31.72 5.25
N TYR A 254 5.66 30.87 5.70
CA TYR A 254 6.81 31.31 6.47
C TYR A 254 7.83 32.10 5.63
N ILE A 255 8.03 31.78 4.36
CA ILE A 255 8.87 32.55 3.42
C ILE A 255 8.28 33.95 3.24
N VAL A 256 6.98 34.07 2.94
CA VAL A 256 6.32 35.37 2.78
C VAL A 256 6.45 36.20 4.05
N ARG A 257 6.26 35.58 5.23
CA ARG A 257 6.47 36.24 6.53
C ARG A 257 7.92 36.68 6.73
N ALA A 258 8.89 35.82 6.42
CA ALA A 258 10.31 36.11 6.54
C ALA A 258 10.72 37.29 5.66
N VAL A 259 10.30 37.28 4.38
CA VAL A 259 10.59 38.35 3.42
C VAL A 259 9.93 39.66 3.85
N ARG A 260 8.64 39.64 4.22
CA ARG A 260 7.91 40.83 4.65
C ARG A 260 8.53 41.49 5.89
N ASN A 261 9.01 40.67 6.82
CA ASN A 261 9.60 41.14 8.08
C ASN A 261 11.13 41.28 8.02
N ARG A 262 11.77 41.00 6.86
CA ARG A 262 13.23 40.95 6.69
C ARG A 262 13.94 40.02 7.70
N ASP A 263 13.29 38.92 8.07
CA ASP A 263 13.80 37.92 9.01
C ASP A 263 14.62 36.85 8.25
N PHE A 264 15.88 37.18 7.98
CA PHE A 264 16.81 36.27 7.31
C PHE A 264 17.13 35.01 8.13
N ASP A 265 17.01 35.07 9.46
CA ASP A 265 17.25 33.91 10.32
C ASP A 265 16.14 32.87 10.14
N LEU A 266 14.88 33.30 10.02
CA LEU A 266 13.78 32.40 9.67
C LEU A 266 14.00 31.75 8.30
N LEU A 267 14.49 32.50 7.31
CA LEU A 267 14.79 31.93 5.98
C LEU A 267 15.90 30.87 6.05
N LYS A 268 16.99 31.11 6.82
CA LYS A 268 18.04 30.12 7.06
C LYS A 268 17.49 28.87 7.74
N ARG A 269 16.60 29.02 8.74
CA ARG A 269 15.93 27.88 9.40
C ARG A 269 15.07 27.09 8.41
N LEU A 270 14.30 27.76 7.55
CA LEU A 270 13.50 27.10 6.51
C LEU A 270 14.36 26.30 5.53
N VAL A 271 15.40 26.92 4.99
CA VAL A 271 16.33 26.24 4.06
C VAL A 271 17.02 25.08 4.76
N GLY A 272 17.52 25.27 5.98
CA GLY A 272 18.14 24.20 6.75
C GLY A 272 17.18 23.04 7.00
N LEU A 273 15.93 23.32 7.40
CA LEU A 273 14.91 22.29 7.64
C LEU A 273 14.58 21.51 6.36
N ALA A 274 14.45 22.21 5.23
CA ALA A 274 14.23 21.59 3.93
C ALA A 274 15.40 20.68 3.53
N LEU A 275 16.64 21.11 3.76
CA LEU A 275 17.84 20.28 3.53
C LEU A 275 17.85 19.04 4.42
N PHE A 276 17.55 19.17 5.71
CA PHE A 276 17.45 18.04 6.64
C PHE A 276 16.44 17.00 6.16
N CYS A 277 15.23 17.42 5.80
CA CYS A 277 14.18 16.53 5.31
C CYS A 277 14.55 15.93 3.94
N GLY A 278 15.10 16.75 3.03
CA GLY A 278 15.51 16.32 1.70
C GLY A 278 16.63 15.29 1.74
N ILE A 279 17.67 15.50 2.56
CA ILE A 279 18.77 14.55 2.74
C ILE A 279 18.27 13.23 3.33
N ALA A 280 17.38 13.30 4.33
CA ALA A 280 16.81 12.09 4.93
C ALA A 280 16.00 11.25 3.93
N LEU A 281 15.23 11.90 3.05
CA LEU A 281 14.42 11.21 2.05
C LEU A 281 15.17 10.80 0.78
N ALA A 282 16.27 11.49 0.43
CA ALA A 282 16.93 11.36 -0.86
C ALA A 282 17.28 9.91 -1.26
N PRO A 283 17.84 9.05 -0.38
CA PRO A 283 18.17 7.67 -0.76
C PRO A 283 16.92 6.85 -1.13
N LEU A 284 15.88 6.91 -0.29
CA LEU A 284 14.65 6.16 -0.51
C LEU A 284 13.87 6.70 -1.71
N ALA A 285 13.83 8.02 -1.88
CA ALA A 285 13.22 8.69 -3.03
C ALA A 285 13.91 8.31 -4.34
N PHE A 286 15.25 8.29 -4.36
CA PHE A 286 16.03 7.90 -5.54
C PHE A 286 15.77 6.44 -5.93
N LEU A 287 15.82 5.51 -4.98
CA LEU A 287 15.59 4.08 -5.24
C LEU A 287 14.15 3.82 -5.73
N THR A 288 13.18 4.52 -5.13
CA THR A 288 11.77 4.40 -5.54
C THR A 288 11.54 5.01 -6.92
N ALA A 289 12.13 6.17 -7.22
CA ALA A 289 12.06 6.78 -8.55
C ALA A 289 12.71 5.90 -9.63
N ARG A 290 13.84 5.26 -9.32
CA ARG A 290 14.48 4.30 -10.22
C ARG A 290 13.59 3.08 -10.49
N ALA A 291 12.92 2.56 -9.46
CA ALA A 291 11.95 1.47 -9.62
C ALA A 291 10.75 1.91 -10.47
N ALA A 292 10.23 3.12 -10.27
CA ALA A 292 9.14 3.69 -11.07
C ALA A 292 9.52 3.87 -12.54
N ALA A 293 10.73 4.38 -12.81
CA ALA A 293 11.21 4.59 -14.18
C ALA A 293 11.34 3.28 -14.99
N GLY A 294 11.56 2.15 -14.31
CA GLY A 294 11.63 0.82 -14.93
C GLY A 294 10.26 0.17 -15.17
N MET A 295 9.15 0.82 -14.80
CA MET A 295 7.80 0.25 -14.89
C MET A 295 6.88 1.14 -15.75
N PRO A 296 6.54 0.72 -16.98
CA PRO A 296 5.63 1.47 -17.86
C PRO A 296 4.25 1.75 -17.25
N THR A 297 3.81 0.89 -16.33
CA THR A 297 2.52 0.96 -15.62
C THR A 297 2.63 1.63 -14.24
N ALA A 298 3.76 2.29 -13.92
CA ALA A 298 3.97 2.92 -12.61
C ALA A 298 2.92 4.01 -12.31
N ALA A 299 2.60 4.82 -13.31
CA ALA A 299 1.57 5.86 -13.22
C ALA A 299 0.16 5.24 -13.22
N ALA A 300 -0.71 5.73 -12.33
CA ALA A 300 -2.09 5.26 -12.32
C ALA A 300 -2.83 5.69 -13.59
N ARG A 301 -3.66 4.77 -14.10
CA ARG A 301 -4.64 5.09 -15.14
C ARG A 301 -5.57 6.18 -14.64
N SER A 302 -5.85 7.18 -15.47
CA SER A 302 -6.67 8.32 -15.08
C SER A 302 -8.07 7.91 -14.60
N SER A 303 -8.65 6.86 -15.20
CA SER A 303 -9.91 6.26 -14.75
C SER A 303 -9.87 5.76 -13.30
N SER A 304 -8.79 5.06 -12.90
CA SER A 304 -8.63 4.58 -11.52
C SER A 304 -8.51 5.73 -10.52
N VAL A 305 -7.83 6.82 -10.89
CA VAL A 305 -7.70 8.00 -10.01
C VAL A 305 -9.04 8.69 -9.82
N ARG A 306 -9.84 8.84 -10.89
CA ARG A 306 -11.19 9.40 -10.83
C ARG A 306 -12.14 8.56 -10.00
N PHE A 307 -12.07 7.24 -10.16
CA PHE A 307 -12.89 6.30 -9.40
C PHE A 307 -12.64 6.45 -7.89
N ASN A 308 -11.37 6.56 -7.49
CA ASN A 308 -10.92 6.74 -6.11
C ASN A 308 -10.97 8.19 -5.60
N SER A 309 -11.64 9.10 -6.31
CA SER A 309 -11.88 10.47 -5.83
C SER A 309 -12.97 10.53 -4.77
N ALA A 310 -12.86 11.51 -3.88
CA ALA A 310 -13.94 11.88 -2.96
C ALA A 310 -15.13 12.50 -3.71
N THR A 311 -16.32 12.34 -3.13
CA THR A 311 -17.57 12.95 -3.58
C THR A 311 -17.96 13.99 -2.54
N LEU A 312 -18.15 15.24 -2.96
CA LEU A 312 -18.41 16.37 -2.05
C LEU A 312 -19.57 16.11 -1.08
N LEU A 313 -20.65 15.49 -1.56
CA LEU A 313 -21.83 15.17 -0.74
C LEU A 313 -21.49 14.16 0.37
N TYR A 314 -20.54 13.26 0.14
CA TYR A 314 -20.14 12.23 1.11
C TYR A 314 -19.29 12.76 2.27
N PHE A 315 -18.86 14.03 2.22
CA PHE A 315 -18.33 14.72 3.39
C PHE A 315 -19.38 14.97 4.47
N LEU A 316 -20.66 15.03 4.08
CA LEU A 316 -21.79 15.33 4.98
C LEU A 316 -22.71 14.14 5.22
N LEU A 317 -22.60 13.08 4.42
CA LEU A 317 -23.41 11.88 4.57
C LEU A 317 -22.66 10.83 5.39
N PRO A 318 -23.16 10.46 6.59
CA PRO A 318 -22.62 9.34 7.33
C PRO A 318 -22.89 8.04 6.56
N GLY A 319 -21.86 7.21 6.42
CA GLY A 319 -21.94 5.90 5.76
C GLY A 319 -21.83 4.75 6.75
N ASP A 320 -21.57 3.55 6.22
CA ASP A 320 -21.50 2.25 6.93
C ASP A 320 -20.47 2.16 8.07
N SER A 321 -19.63 3.17 8.21
CA SER A 321 -18.64 3.26 9.28
C SER A 321 -19.16 4.03 10.51
N THR A 322 -20.47 4.25 10.61
CA THR A 322 -21.10 4.94 11.74
C THR A 322 -22.31 4.17 12.27
N LEU A 323 -22.38 4.00 13.59
CA LEU A 323 -23.31 3.11 14.29
C LEU A 323 -24.79 3.44 14.00
N TRP A 324 -25.10 4.73 13.85
CA TRP A 324 -26.47 5.25 13.75
C TRP A 324 -26.98 5.39 12.32
N PHE A 325 -26.09 5.22 11.33
CA PHE A 325 -26.40 5.45 9.92
C PHE A 325 -25.84 4.32 9.05
N SER A 326 -26.15 3.07 9.40
CA SER A 326 -25.76 1.86 8.67
C SER A 326 -26.57 1.66 7.38
N ARG A 327 -26.56 2.65 6.48
CA ARG A 327 -27.09 2.50 5.13
C ARG A 327 -25.94 2.47 4.15
N SER A 328 -25.73 1.30 3.55
CA SER A 328 -24.77 1.13 2.47
C SER A 328 -25.17 2.04 1.32
N MET A 329 -24.41 3.12 1.16
CA MET A 329 -24.53 4.02 0.03
C MET A 329 -23.94 3.29 -1.17
N PRO A 330 -24.74 2.97 -2.22
CA PRO A 330 -24.24 2.28 -3.39
C PRO A 330 -23.04 3.03 -3.96
N GLY A 331 -21.93 2.31 -4.15
CA GLY A 331 -20.71 2.88 -4.75
C GLY A 331 -19.77 3.64 -3.84
N GLN A 332 -20.00 3.63 -2.53
CA GLN A 332 -19.09 4.23 -1.57
C GLN A 332 -18.08 3.19 -1.05
N GLU A 333 -16.88 3.16 -1.67
CA GLU A 333 -15.78 2.32 -1.17
C GLU A 333 -15.20 2.87 0.14
N PHE A 334 -15.05 4.20 0.22
CA PHE A 334 -14.49 4.90 1.38
C PHE A 334 -15.54 5.74 2.09
N SER A 335 -15.58 5.65 3.42
CA SER A 335 -16.35 6.61 4.21
C SER A 335 -15.61 7.95 4.30
N GLN A 336 -16.26 8.99 3.80
CA GLN A 336 -15.66 10.33 3.66
C GLN A 336 -16.25 11.32 4.67
N PHE A 337 -17.13 10.85 5.54
CA PHE A 337 -17.90 11.67 6.46
C PHE A 337 -16.99 12.43 7.42
N LEU A 338 -17.20 13.75 7.54
CA LEU A 338 -16.37 14.63 8.37
C LEU A 338 -16.89 14.80 9.80
N GLY A 339 -18.11 14.38 10.13
CA GLY A 339 -18.73 14.55 11.46
C GLY A 339 -19.49 15.86 11.61
N PHE A 340 -20.74 15.79 12.08
CA PHE A 340 -21.56 16.99 12.26
C PHE A 340 -21.04 17.81 13.44
N CYS A 341 -20.71 17.15 14.56
CA CYS A 341 -20.19 17.83 15.74
C CYS A 341 -18.81 18.42 15.45
N THR A 342 -17.95 17.66 14.77
CA THR A 342 -16.63 18.14 14.33
C THR A 342 -16.74 19.37 13.42
N LEU A 343 -17.60 19.36 12.40
CA LEU A 343 -17.79 20.50 11.50
C LEU A 343 -18.33 21.73 12.23
N LEU A 344 -19.30 21.55 13.14
CA LEU A 344 -19.83 22.64 13.95
C LEU A 344 -18.73 23.29 14.80
N LEU A 345 -17.98 22.48 15.57
CA LEU A 345 -16.90 22.99 16.41
C LEU A 345 -15.76 23.59 15.58
N ALA A 346 -15.40 23.00 14.45
CA ALA A 346 -14.38 23.53 13.55
C ALA A 346 -14.79 24.88 12.97
N THR A 347 -16.08 25.05 12.65
CA THR A 347 -16.65 26.32 12.18
C THR A 347 -16.57 27.39 13.29
N LEU A 348 -16.97 27.06 14.51
CA LEU A 348 -16.85 27.97 15.67
C LEU A 348 -15.38 28.37 15.92
N GLY A 349 -14.47 27.40 15.89
CA GLY A 349 -13.04 27.66 16.05
C GLY A 349 -12.48 28.54 14.94
N THR A 350 -12.90 28.33 13.70
CA THR A 350 -12.49 29.14 12.55
C THR A 350 -12.97 30.58 12.69
N ILE A 351 -14.26 30.79 12.98
CA ILE A 351 -14.86 32.13 13.07
C ILE A 351 -14.32 32.89 14.28
N PHE A 352 -14.37 32.30 15.47
CA PHE A 352 -14.07 33.02 16.71
C PHE A 352 -12.59 33.01 17.09
N CYS A 353 -11.80 32.09 16.53
CA CYS A 353 -10.35 32.02 16.75
C CYS A 353 -9.55 32.24 15.45
N TRP A 354 -10.08 32.98 14.47
CA TRP A 354 -9.49 33.17 13.12
C TRP A 354 -7.99 33.46 13.11
N LYS A 355 -7.49 34.34 13.99
CA LYS A 355 -6.06 34.69 14.07
C LYS A 355 -5.14 33.48 14.29
N LYS A 356 -5.64 32.44 14.98
CA LYS A 356 -4.93 31.18 15.21
C LYS A 356 -5.32 30.12 14.17
N ALA A 357 -6.57 30.17 13.70
CA ALA A 357 -7.20 29.12 12.90
C ALA A 357 -6.97 29.20 11.39
N TRP A 358 -6.74 30.40 10.82
CA TRP A 358 -6.83 30.59 9.36
C TRP A 358 -5.91 29.67 8.54
N VAL A 359 -4.67 29.45 8.98
CA VAL A 359 -3.73 28.54 8.28
C VAL A 359 -4.28 27.12 8.25
N TRP A 360 -4.83 26.65 9.37
CA TRP A 360 -5.39 25.31 9.50
C TRP A 360 -6.70 25.15 8.73
N PHE A 361 -7.51 26.20 8.65
CA PHE A 361 -8.70 26.23 7.79
C PHE A 361 -8.32 26.06 6.31
N PHE A 362 -7.39 26.86 5.80
CA PHE A 362 -6.96 26.73 4.40
C PHE A 362 -6.24 25.41 4.14
N LEU A 363 -5.53 24.87 5.14
CA LEU A 363 -4.91 23.55 5.03
C LEU A 363 -5.96 22.44 4.92
N ALA A 364 -6.97 22.43 5.80
CA ALA A 364 -8.09 21.50 5.71
C ALA A 364 -8.79 21.61 4.35
N LEU A 365 -9.10 22.83 3.92
CA LEU A 365 -9.75 23.09 2.64
C LEU A 365 -8.91 22.59 1.46
N PHE A 366 -7.60 22.85 1.47
CA PHE A 366 -6.68 22.41 0.42
C PHE A 366 -6.70 20.88 0.24
N PHE A 367 -6.58 20.14 1.34
CA PHE A 367 -6.58 18.67 1.28
C PHE A 367 -7.96 18.10 0.92
N LEU A 368 -9.05 18.70 1.40
CA LEU A 368 -10.41 18.30 1.00
C LEU A 368 -10.66 18.55 -0.49
N VAL A 369 -10.19 19.68 -1.04
CA VAL A 369 -10.31 19.98 -2.47
C VAL A 369 -9.46 19.02 -3.31
N LEU A 370 -8.23 18.71 -2.88
CA LEU A 370 -7.42 17.69 -3.56
C LEU A 370 -8.03 16.30 -3.46
N ALA A 371 -8.73 15.99 -2.36
CA ALA A 371 -9.40 14.70 -2.19
C ALA A 371 -10.51 14.46 -3.22
N LEU A 372 -11.13 15.52 -3.74
CA LEU A 372 -12.08 15.43 -4.87
C LEU A 372 -11.41 14.94 -6.17
N GLY A 373 -10.07 14.92 -6.22
CA GLY A 373 -9.27 14.39 -7.31
C GLY A 373 -9.26 15.28 -8.56
N PRO A 374 -9.08 14.71 -9.77
CA PRO A 374 -8.84 15.49 -10.98
C PRO A 374 -10.09 16.07 -11.63
N GLN A 375 -11.27 15.48 -11.38
CA GLN A 375 -12.55 15.92 -11.91
C GLN A 375 -13.63 15.83 -10.83
N PHE A 376 -14.65 16.67 -10.92
CA PHE A 376 -15.70 16.73 -9.92
C PHE A 376 -16.65 15.52 -10.02
N LYS A 377 -16.63 14.65 -9.01
CA LYS A 377 -17.46 13.45 -8.91
C LYS A 377 -18.80 13.77 -8.24
N THR A 378 -19.91 13.59 -8.95
CA THR A 378 -21.28 13.85 -8.46
C THR A 378 -21.99 12.61 -7.92
N GLY A 379 -21.54 11.41 -8.33
CA GLY A 379 -22.05 10.11 -7.89
C GLY A 379 -21.00 9.01 -8.11
N GLN A 380 -21.40 7.74 -8.06
CA GLN A 380 -20.47 6.61 -8.21
C GLN A 380 -19.72 6.65 -9.56
N ASP A 381 -20.44 6.85 -10.66
CA ASP A 381 -19.89 6.84 -12.03
C ASP A 381 -20.23 8.11 -12.81
N SER A 382 -20.64 9.17 -12.12
CA SER A 382 -21.01 10.45 -12.73
C SER A 382 -19.97 11.53 -12.40
N TYR A 383 -19.46 12.17 -13.45
CA TYR A 383 -18.41 13.17 -13.38
C TYR A 383 -18.85 14.42 -14.16
N LEU A 384 -18.52 15.59 -13.62
CA LEU A 384 -18.57 16.84 -14.39
C LEU A 384 -17.18 17.11 -14.95
N ASP A 385 -17.12 17.60 -16.20
CA ASP A 385 -15.88 17.99 -16.90
C ASP A 385 -15.31 19.32 -16.40
N ILE A 386 -15.26 19.48 -15.08
CA ILE A 386 -14.63 20.61 -14.41
C ILE A 386 -13.28 20.12 -13.88
N PRO A 387 -12.15 20.58 -14.46
CA PRO A 387 -10.84 20.19 -13.96
C PRO A 387 -10.62 20.78 -12.56
N LEU A 388 -10.18 19.93 -11.64
CA LEU A 388 -9.86 20.30 -10.26
C LEU A 388 -8.33 20.26 -10.05
N PRO A 389 -7.81 20.83 -8.93
CA PRO A 389 -6.38 20.84 -8.66
C PRO A 389 -5.71 19.46 -8.66
N GLY A 390 -6.46 18.37 -8.44
CA GLY A 390 -5.94 17.00 -8.56
C GLY A 390 -5.48 16.62 -9.98
N ALA A 391 -5.96 17.32 -11.02
CA ALA A 391 -5.52 17.11 -12.40
C ALA A 391 -4.05 17.52 -12.59
N LEU A 392 -3.63 18.59 -11.90
CA LEU A 392 -2.23 19.01 -11.87
C LEU A 392 -1.36 17.96 -11.17
N MET A 393 -1.83 17.40 -10.06
CA MET A 393 -1.09 16.36 -9.31
C MET A 393 -0.90 15.10 -10.16
N GLN A 394 -1.91 14.71 -10.92
CA GLN A 394 -1.84 13.58 -11.85
C GLN A 394 -0.87 13.83 -13.02
N ALA A 395 -0.76 15.07 -13.49
CA ALA A 395 0.13 15.41 -14.61
C ALA A 395 1.62 15.41 -14.26
N LEU A 396 1.98 15.52 -12.98
CA LEU A 396 3.36 15.56 -12.53
C LEU A 396 3.96 14.14 -12.49
N PRO A 397 5.11 13.85 -13.16
CA PRO A 397 5.59 12.47 -13.35
C PRO A 397 5.79 11.67 -12.06
N VAL A 398 6.41 12.28 -11.05
CA VAL A 398 6.68 11.62 -9.75
C VAL A 398 5.42 11.62 -8.88
N ILE A 399 4.70 12.74 -8.80
CA ILE A 399 3.52 12.85 -7.93
C ILE A 399 2.37 11.98 -8.46
N GLY A 400 2.11 11.99 -9.77
CA GLY A 400 1.09 11.18 -10.43
C GLY A 400 1.30 9.66 -10.32
N THR A 401 2.55 9.22 -10.06
CA THR A 401 2.84 7.82 -9.74
C THR A 401 2.18 7.40 -8.44
N PHE A 402 2.13 8.28 -7.44
CA PHE A 402 1.59 7.99 -6.10
C PHE A 402 0.21 8.61 -5.84
N PHE A 403 -0.19 9.63 -6.60
CA PHE A 403 -1.53 10.25 -6.53
C PHE A 403 -2.58 9.35 -7.20
N ARG A 404 -2.85 8.20 -6.57
CA ARG A 404 -3.74 7.14 -7.10
C ARG A 404 -5.11 7.10 -6.45
N VAL A 405 -5.17 7.44 -5.17
CA VAL A 405 -6.37 7.29 -4.33
C VAL A 405 -6.65 8.64 -3.64
N PRO A 406 -7.10 9.67 -4.37
CA PRO A 406 -7.22 11.03 -3.83
C PRO A 406 -8.05 11.12 -2.56
N VAL A 407 -9.09 10.29 -2.42
CA VAL A 407 -9.94 10.26 -1.21
C VAL A 407 -9.16 10.08 0.09
N ARG A 408 -7.99 9.43 0.07
CA ARG A 408 -7.13 9.28 1.26
C ARG A 408 -6.66 10.61 1.84
N LEU A 409 -6.63 11.69 1.06
CA LEU A 409 -6.28 13.02 1.55
C LEU A 409 -7.28 13.56 2.58
N VAL A 410 -8.49 12.99 2.66
CA VAL A 410 -9.43 13.25 3.76
C VAL A 410 -8.78 12.89 5.10
N ALA A 411 -8.02 11.80 5.19
CA ALA A 411 -7.31 11.42 6.41
C ALA A 411 -6.36 12.52 6.90
N PHE A 412 -5.63 13.16 5.97
CA PHE A 412 -4.77 14.28 6.32
C PHE A 412 -5.58 15.52 6.73
N ALA A 413 -6.71 15.79 6.05
CA ALA A 413 -7.60 16.91 6.37
C ALA A 413 -8.27 16.81 7.74
N MET A 414 -8.43 15.60 8.29
CA MET A 414 -9.01 15.40 9.63
C MET A 414 -8.12 15.96 10.75
N LEU A 415 -6.80 16.06 10.56
CA LEU A 415 -5.90 16.67 11.55
C LEU A 415 -6.16 18.18 11.75
N PRO A 416 -6.09 19.05 10.71
CA PRO A 416 -6.44 20.46 10.84
C PRO A 416 -7.89 20.64 11.28
N LEU A 417 -8.84 19.83 10.81
CA LEU A 417 -10.24 19.89 11.28
C LEU A 417 -10.36 19.62 12.78
N GLY A 418 -9.65 18.61 13.30
CA GLY A 418 -9.61 18.33 14.73
C GLY A 418 -9.04 19.48 15.56
N LEU A 419 -7.98 20.14 15.07
CA LEU A 419 -7.39 21.31 15.73
C LEU A 419 -8.35 22.52 15.75
N LEU A 420 -9.06 22.76 14.64
CA LEU A 420 -10.10 23.79 14.55
C LEU A 420 -11.26 23.49 15.52
N ALA A 421 -11.70 22.25 15.57
CA ALA A 421 -12.72 21.80 16.52
C ALA A 421 -12.28 22.01 17.97
N GLY A 422 -11.02 21.75 18.27
CA GLY A 422 -10.42 22.06 19.57
C GLY A 422 -10.50 23.55 19.94
N TRP A 423 -10.20 24.48 19.03
CA TRP A 423 -10.37 25.91 19.32
C TRP A 423 -11.84 26.31 19.48
N GLY A 424 -12.76 25.69 18.73
CA GLY A 424 -14.19 25.88 18.93
C GLY A 424 -14.65 25.46 20.32
N LEU A 425 -14.14 24.32 20.81
CA LEU A 425 -14.41 23.83 22.16
C LEU A 425 -13.83 24.76 23.24
N ASP A 426 -12.59 25.23 23.07
CA ASP A 426 -11.98 26.20 23.99
C ASP A 426 -12.78 27.51 24.04
N TRP A 427 -13.28 27.97 22.89
CA TRP A 427 -14.11 29.16 22.82
C TRP A 427 -15.45 28.96 23.58
N LEU A 428 -16.14 27.83 23.37
CA LEU A 428 -17.37 27.52 24.10
C LEU A 428 -17.14 27.35 25.61
N ALA A 429 -16.01 26.76 26.00
CA ALA A 429 -15.62 26.62 27.40
C ALA A 429 -15.41 27.98 28.07
N ALA A 430 -14.88 28.97 27.34
CA ALA A 430 -14.70 30.33 27.82
C ALA A 430 -16.01 31.14 27.90
N HIS A 431 -17.03 30.79 27.11
CA HIS A 431 -18.30 31.52 27.00
C HIS A 431 -19.46 30.75 27.64
N LYS A 432 -19.34 30.43 28.93
CA LYS A 432 -20.38 29.69 29.67
C LYS A 432 -21.73 30.44 29.62
N PRO A 433 -22.83 29.78 29.20
CA PRO A 433 -24.17 30.38 29.27
C PRO A 433 -24.60 30.74 30.69
N ALA A 434 -25.10 31.96 30.88
CA ALA A 434 -25.53 32.47 32.20
C ALA A 434 -26.63 31.64 32.87
N ARG A 435 -27.45 30.93 32.07
CA ARG A 435 -28.55 30.08 32.56
C ARG A 435 -28.10 28.76 33.19
N LEU A 436 -26.85 28.32 32.98
CA LEU A 436 -26.34 27.05 33.49
C LEU A 436 -25.82 27.19 34.93
N LYS A 437 -26.42 26.47 35.88
CA LYS A 437 -26.05 26.46 37.31
C LYS A 437 -24.77 25.69 37.64
N LEU A 438 -24.06 25.13 36.65
CA LEU A 438 -22.81 24.39 36.86
C LEU A 438 -21.70 25.31 37.42
N LYS A 439 -20.83 24.80 38.30
CA LYS A 439 -19.65 25.55 38.75
C LYS A 439 -18.76 25.89 37.55
N ALA A 440 -18.19 27.10 37.52
CA ALA A 440 -17.35 27.54 36.40
C ALA A 440 -16.16 26.61 36.13
N ALA A 441 -15.60 25.99 37.17
CA ALA A 441 -14.51 25.01 37.05
C ALA A 441 -14.96 23.66 36.44
N VAL A 442 -16.25 23.30 36.56
CA VAL A 442 -16.80 22.03 36.06
C VAL A 442 -17.24 22.14 34.59
N TRP A 443 -17.64 23.35 34.16
CA TRP A 443 -18.16 23.59 32.82
C TRP A 443 -17.23 23.13 31.68
N PRO A 444 -15.94 23.54 31.64
CA PRO A 444 -15.03 23.13 30.57
C PRO A 444 -14.83 21.60 30.50
N VAL A 445 -14.78 20.95 31.66
CA VAL A 445 -14.61 19.49 31.74
C VAL A 445 -15.86 18.77 31.26
N ALA A 446 -17.04 19.17 31.74
CA ALA A 446 -18.31 18.59 31.31
C ALA A 446 -18.53 18.78 29.80
N LEU A 447 -18.26 19.99 29.29
CA LEU A 447 -18.36 20.29 27.87
C LEU A 447 -17.40 19.44 27.04
N ALA A 448 -16.15 19.27 27.49
CA ALA A 448 -15.18 18.43 26.81
C ALA A 448 -15.59 16.95 26.79
N VAL A 449 -16.09 16.42 27.91
CA VAL A 449 -16.59 15.03 27.99
C VAL A 449 -17.78 14.83 27.06
N VAL A 450 -18.73 15.77 27.04
CA VAL A 450 -19.91 15.69 26.15
C VAL A 450 -19.49 15.78 24.67
N ALA A 451 -18.61 16.72 24.31
CA ALA A 451 -18.13 16.86 22.94
C ALA A 451 -17.37 15.60 22.49
N LEU A 452 -16.49 15.06 23.34
CA LEU A 452 -15.77 13.81 23.07
C LEU A 452 -16.74 12.64 22.87
N LEU A 453 -17.75 12.51 23.73
CA LEU A 453 -18.73 11.44 23.62
C LEU A 453 -19.53 11.55 22.31
N ILE A 454 -19.99 12.75 21.94
CA ILE A 454 -20.75 12.96 20.70
C ILE A 454 -19.88 12.66 19.47
N VAL A 455 -18.66 13.21 19.41
CA VAL A 455 -17.73 12.98 18.29
C VAL A 455 -17.34 11.51 18.18
N PHE A 456 -17.05 10.84 19.30
CA PHE A 456 -16.69 9.44 19.26
C PHE A 456 -17.89 8.57 18.85
N LEU A 457 -19.10 8.84 19.35
CA LEU A 457 -20.30 8.09 18.99
C LEU A 457 -20.77 8.34 17.54
N GLU A 458 -20.54 9.52 16.98
CA GLU A 458 -20.86 9.78 15.56
C GLU A 458 -19.89 9.08 14.60
N TYR A 459 -18.67 8.78 15.04
CA TYR A 459 -17.65 8.07 14.24
C TYR A 459 -17.55 6.57 14.53
N LEU A 460 -18.08 6.10 15.65
CA LEU A 460 -18.02 4.68 16.03
C LEU A 460 -18.86 3.86 15.05
N PRO A 461 -18.32 2.86 14.33
CA PRO A 461 -19.10 2.01 13.42
C PRO A 461 -19.94 0.94 14.12
N GLY A 462 -19.70 0.69 15.41
CA GLY A 462 -20.22 -0.46 16.13
C GLY A 462 -19.21 -1.63 16.16
N PRO A 463 -19.65 -2.82 16.60
CA PRO A 463 -18.79 -4.02 16.63
C PRO A 463 -18.27 -4.38 15.25
N ARG A 464 -16.96 -4.65 15.17
CA ARG A 464 -16.27 -4.96 13.92
C ARG A 464 -16.53 -6.39 13.47
N THR A 465 -16.71 -6.56 12.17
CA THR A 465 -16.65 -7.87 11.53
C THR A 465 -15.22 -8.37 11.53
N THR A 466 -15.03 -9.60 12.01
CA THR A 466 -13.72 -10.24 12.03
C THR A 466 -13.73 -11.50 11.19
N VAL A 467 -12.61 -11.78 10.53
CA VAL A 467 -12.39 -13.01 9.77
C VAL A 467 -11.42 -13.91 10.51
N SER A 468 -11.57 -15.22 10.33
CA SER A 468 -10.61 -16.20 10.86
C SER A 468 -9.28 -16.05 10.11
N LEU A 469 -8.19 -16.00 10.87
CA LEU A 469 -6.82 -16.09 10.38
C LEU A 469 -6.15 -17.38 10.88
N ALA A 470 -6.94 -18.39 11.21
CA ALA A 470 -6.41 -19.71 11.51
C ALA A 470 -5.76 -20.29 10.25
N LEU A 471 -4.53 -20.77 10.40
CA LEU A 471 -3.75 -21.41 9.36
C LEU A 471 -3.12 -22.67 9.98
N ASP A 472 -3.41 -23.85 9.45
CA ASP A 472 -2.80 -25.09 9.92
C ASP A 472 -1.35 -25.16 9.44
N ARG A 473 -0.46 -24.54 10.22
CA ARG A 473 0.98 -24.50 9.91
C ARG A 473 1.57 -25.89 9.69
N ALA A 474 1.06 -26.93 10.36
CA ALA A 474 1.57 -28.29 10.19
C ALA A 474 1.18 -28.86 8.82
N ALA A 475 -0.02 -28.56 8.32
CA ALA A 475 -0.43 -28.91 6.96
C ALA A 475 0.46 -28.25 5.91
N TRP A 476 0.71 -26.94 6.02
CA TRP A 476 1.51 -26.18 5.07
C TRP A 476 3.02 -26.48 5.12
N GLN A 477 3.54 -26.88 6.28
CA GLN A 477 4.93 -27.31 6.43
C GLN A 477 5.26 -28.62 5.70
N LYS A 478 4.25 -29.38 5.24
CA LYS A 478 4.45 -30.57 4.40
C LYS A 478 4.90 -30.23 2.97
N ILE A 479 4.88 -28.96 2.57
CA ILE A 479 5.42 -28.49 1.29
C ILE A 479 6.96 -28.52 1.36
N GLN A 480 7.50 -29.74 1.27
CA GLN A 480 8.93 -30.05 1.21
C GLN A 480 9.12 -31.32 0.36
N PRO A 481 10.18 -31.42 -0.46
CA PRO A 481 11.35 -30.52 -0.60
C PRO A 481 11.06 -29.20 -1.36
N PRO A 482 12.02 -28.24 -1.44
CA PRO A 482 11.80 -26.94 -2.06
C PRO A 482 11.30 -26.97 -3.51
N GLY A 483 10.41 -26.03 -3.85
CA GLY A 483 9.86 -25.88 -5.19
C GLY A 483 8.70 -24.89 -5.23
N ALA A 484 8.41 -24.35 -6.42
CA ALA A 484 7.38 -23.33 -6.57
C ALA A 484 5.96 -23.89 -6.36
N VAL A 485 5.09 -23.04 -5.81
CA VAL A 485 3.68 -23.34 -5.51
C VAL A 485 2.78 -22.59 -6.48
N LEU A 486 1.87 -23.31 -7.14
CA LEU A 486 0.80 -22.77 -7.97
C LEU A 486 -0.54 -22.92 -7.24
N SER A 487 -1.11 -21.79 -6.79
CA SER A 487 -2.43 -21.78 -6.13
C SER A 487 -3.54 -21.44 -7.13
N LEU A 488 -4.66 -22.17 -7.06
CA LEU A 488 -5.81 -22.05 -7.95
C LEU A 488 -7.10 -21.80 -7.14
N PRO A 489 -8.00 -20.89 -7.58
CA PRO A 489 -7.93 -20.09 -8.80
C PRO A 489 -6.92 -18.95 -8.70
N TYR A 490 -6.15 -18.72 -9.76
CA TYR A 490 -5.02 -17.79 -9.72
C TYR A 490 -5.41 -16.33 -9.43
N SER A 491 -6.47 -15.83 -10.08
CA SER A 491 -6.84 -14.41 -10.05
C SER A 491 -7.46 -13.93 -8.73
N GLU A 492 -8.00 -14.84 -7.90
CA GLU A 492 -8.76 -14.46 -6.71
C GLU A 492 -7.96 -14.59 -5.40
N LEU A 493 -6.79 -15.21 -5.45
CA LEU A 493 -6.05 -15.63 -4.24
C LEU A 493 -4.92 -14.69 -3.84
N GLY A 494 -4.71 -13.56 -4.52
CA GLY A 494 -3.50 -12.73 -4.42
C GLY A 494 -2.99 -12.49 -2.99
N GLY A 495 -3.83 -11.98 -2.09
CA GLY A 495 -3.45 -11.78 -0.68
C GLY A 495 -3.38 -13.09 0.12
N ILE A 496 -4.33 -14.00 -0.10
CA ILE A 496 -4.46 -15.27 0.64
C ILE A 496 -3.23 -16.14 0.44
N LEU A 497 -2.76 -16.32 -0.81
CA LEU A 497 -1.58 -17.10 -1.13
C LEU A 497 -0.31 -16.52 -0.48
N MET A 498 -0.23 -15.19 -0.35
CA MET A 498 0.86 -14.54 0.36
C MET A 498 0.81 -14.91 1.84
N TYR A 499 -0.36 -14.88 2.46
CA TYR A 499 -0.49 -15.30 3.85
C TYR A 499 -0.10 -16.78 4.07
N GLU A 500 -0.52 -17.68 3.18
CA GLU A 500 -0.16 -19.11 3.20
C GLU A 500 1.35 -19.32 3.06
N GLN A 501 2.00 -18.50 2.23
CA GLN A 501 3.45 -18.51 2.05
C GLN A 501 4.21 -18.23 3.36
N THR A 502 3.61 -17.54 4.33
CA THR A 502 4.23 -17.34 5.66
C THR A 502 4.37 -18.65 6.46
N ALA A 503 3.70 -19.73 6.06
CA ALA A 503 3.82 -21.04 6.68
C ALA A 503 4.77 -21.98 5.92
N HIS A 504 4.74 -21.99 4.59
CA HIS A 504 5.55 -22.91 3.79
C HIS A 504 6.87 -22.33 3.25
N GLY A 505 6.99 -20.99 3.15
CA GLY A 505 8.23 -20.30 2.78
C GLY A 505 8.75 -20.56 1.36
N GLN A 506 7.94 -21.16 0.48
CA GLN A 506 8.32 -21.49 -0.89
C GLN A 506 7.91 -20.39 -1.88
N PRO A 507 8.64 -20.22 -3.01
CA PRO A 507 8.22 -19.31 -4.07
C PRO A 507 6.82 -19.63 -4.58
N ALA A 508 6.02 -18.60 -4.79
CA ALA A 508 4.68 -18.68 -5.35
C ALA A 508 4.69 -18.12 -6.78
N VAL A 509 3.98 -18.78 -7.69
CA VAL A 509 3.84 -18.33 -9.08
C VAL A 509 3.06 -17.00 -9.15
N GLY A 510 2.21 -16.71 -8.16
CA GLY A 510 1.42 -15.49 -8.09
C GLY A 510 1.67 -14.66 -6.84
N GLY A 511 0.78 -13.69 -6.62
CA GLY A 511 0.76 -12.83 -5.46
C GLY A 511 -0.03 -11.56 -5.72
N TYR A 512 -0.07 -10.68 -4.73
CA TYR A 512 -0.63 -9.36 -4.86
C TYR A 512 0.47 -8.30 -4.78
N LEU A 513 0.55 -7.42 -5.79
CA LEU A 513 1.38 -6.21 -5.74
C LEU A 513 0.57 -5.00 -6.19
N ALA A 514 0.77 -3.86 -5.51
CA ALA A 514 0.14 -2.59 -5.89
C ALA A 514 0.45 -2.14 -7.33
N ARG A 515 1.61 -2.56 -7.85
CA ARG A 515 1.98 -2.53 -9.27
C ARG A 515 2.63 -3.86 -9.63
N ILE A 516 1.95 -4.62 -10.48
CA ILE A 516 2.48 -5.88 -11.01
C ILE A 516 3.36 -5.49 -12.22
N PRO A 517 4.65 -5.84 -12.24
CA PRO A 517 5.46 -5.70 -13.45
C PRO A 517 4.86 -6.56 -14.57
N GLY A 518 5.24 -6.37 -15.83
CA GLY A 518 4.81 -7.30 -16.89
C GLY A 518 5.19 -8.72 -16.51
N PHE A 519 4.21 -9.56 -16.16
CA PHE A 519 4.40 -10.94 -15.72
C PHE A 519 3.93 -11.89 -16.81
N ASP A 520 4.72 -11.84 -17.88
CA ASP A 520 4.52 -12.54 -19.13
C ASP A 520 4.49 -14.06 -18.98
N PHE A 521 5.09 -14.60 -17.91
CA PHE A 521 5.17 -16.04 -17.65
C PHE A 521 3.79 -16.72 -17.68
N ILE A 522 2.77 -16.11 -17.08
CA ILE A 522 1.42 -16.69 -17.03
C ILE A 522 0.72 -16.64 -18.38
N ASP A 523 0.91 -15.57 -19.15
CA ASP A 523 0.26 -15.41 -20.44
C ASP A 523 0.95 -16.21 -21.56
N GLN A 524 2.21 -16.59 -21.35
CA GLN A 524 3.05 -17.20 -22.38
C GLN A 524 3.28 -18.68 -22.16
N ALA A 525 3.46 -19.14 -20.92
CA ALA A 525 3.66 -20.56 -20.64
C ALA A 525 2.35 -21.31 -20.95
N PRO A 526 2.29 -22.11 -22.04
CA PRO A 526 1.04 -22.53 -22.69
C PRO A 526 0.04 -23.22 -21.75
N ILE A 527 0.55 -23.84 -20.69
CA ILE A 527 -0.21 -24.65 -19.75
C ILE A 527 -0.44 -23.94 -18.41
N VAL A 528 0.51 -23.12 -17.96
CA VAL A 528 0.26 -22.25 -16.81
C VAL A 528 -0.85 -21.28 -17.15
N ARG A 529 -0.86 -20.77 -18.38
CA ARG A 529 -1.96 -19.96 -18.92
C ARG A 529 -3.31 -20.67 -18.82
N GLU A 530 -3.39 -21.91 -19.27
CA GLU A 530 -4.65 -22.67 -19.25
C GLU A 530 -5.17 -22.87 -17.81
N LEU A 531 -4.27 -23.22 -16.87
CA LEU A 531 -4.65 -23.43 -15.47
C LEU A 531 -4.98 -22.14 -14.71
N THR A 532 -4.54 -20.97 -15.19
CA THR A 532 -4.67 -19.69 -14.46
C THR A 532 -5.76 -18.77 -15.04
N GLN A 533 -6.31 -19.07 -16.22
CA GLN A 533 -7.42 -18.32 -16.80
C GLN A 533 -8.76 -18.69 -16.12
N GLY A 534 -9.40 -17.70 -15.50
CA GLY A 534 -10.53 -17.89 -14.57
C GLY A 534 -11.78 -18.61 -15.13
N ASP A 535 -12.01 -18.55 -16.45
CA ASP A 535 -13.16 -19.22 -17.07
C ASP A 535 -12.86 -20.62 -17.61
N PHE A 536 -11.58 -21.04 -17.55
CA PHE A 536 -11.10 -22.33 -18.05
C PHE A 536 -11.66 -22.69 -19.44
N THR A 537 -11.93 -21.68 -20.27
CA THR A 537 -12.41 -21.86 -21.63
C THR A 537 -11.25 -22.25 -22.52
N PRO A 538 -11.32 -23.38 -23.24
CA PRO A 538 -10.29 -23.74 -24.21
C PRO A 538 -10.07 -22.58 -25.18
N SER A 539 -8.83 -22.11 -25.30
CA SER A 539 -8.46 -21.15 -26.34
C SER A 539 -8.85 -21.76 -27.69
N PRO A 540 -9.60 -21.04 -28.57
CA PRO A 540 -10.14 -21.65 -29.77
C PRO A 540 -9.13 -22.21 -30.76
N GLU A 541 -7.82 -21.89 -30.70
CA GLU A 541 -6.92 -22.30 -31.79
C GLU A 541 -5.39 -22.36 -31.52
N ASP A 542 -4.87 -22.38 -30.28
CA ASP A 542 -3.41 -22.48 -30.07
C ASP A 542 -2.97 -23.71 -29.23
N PHE A 543 -2.29 -24.60 -29.95
CA PHE A 543 -1.25 -25.58 -29.61
C PHE A 543 -1.41 -26.53 -28.41
N VAL A 544 -1.46 -27.83 -28.80
CA VAL A 544 -1.40 -29.07 -28.01
C VAL A 544 -2.76 -29.52 -27.45
N LYS A 545 -3.18 -30.74 -27.84
CA LYS A 545 -4.17 -31.49 -27.07
C LYS A 545 -3.58 -31.62 -25.67
N ASN A 546 -4.18 -30.97 -24.67
CA ASN A 546 -3.69 -30.95 -23.30
C ASN A 546 -3.81 -32.33 -22.66
N ASP A 547 -2.85 -33.20 -23.00
CA ASP A 547 -2.61 -34.43 -22.30
C ASP A 547 -1.69 -34.12 -21.11
N PHE A 548 -2.18 -34.50 -19.93
CA PHE A 548 -1.49 -34.28 -18.66
C PHE A 548 -0.06 -34.85 -18.72
N GLU A 549 0.10 -36.04 -19.29
CA GLU A 549 1.36 -36.79 -19.32
C GLU A 549 2.37 -36.22 -20.32
N THR A 550 1.96 -35.87 -21.53
CA THR A 550 2.91 -35.43 -22.56
C THR A 550 3.24 -33.95 -22.50
N THR A 551 2.48 -33.14 -21.77
CA THR A 551 2.58 -31.68 -21.89
C THR A 551 2.58 -31.00 -20.52
N LEU A 552 1.55 -31.20 -19.70
CA LEU A 552 1.38 -30.48 -18.43
C LEU A 552 2.41 -30.89 -17.37
N LEU A 553 2.58 -32.20 -17.14
CA LEU A 553 3.51 -32.71 -16.15
C LEU A 553 4.98 -32.34 -16.45
N PRO A 554 5.50 -32.50 -17.69
CA PRO A 554 6.81 -31.98 -18.06
C PRO A 554 6.97 -30.48 -17.84
N ALA A 555 5.96 -29.68 -18.20
CA ALA A 555 6.04 -28.22 -18.07
C ALA A 555 6.15 -27.76 -16.61
N LEU A 556 5.29 -28.28 -15.72
CA LEU A 556 5.37 -27.99 -14.29
C LEU A 556 6.75 -28.38 -13.72
N ASN A 557 7.24 -29.57 -14.07
CA ASN A 557 8.55 -30.06 -13.64
C ASN A 557 9.70 -29.15 -14.09
N VAL A 558 9.69 -28.69 -15.35
CA VAL A 558 10.76 -27.87 -15.94
C VAL A 558 10.73 -26.44 -15.41
N TYR A 559 9.56 -25.87 -15.19
CA TYR A 559 9.44 -24.57 -14.53
C TYR A 559 9.72 -24.67 -13.02
N GLY A 560 9.84 -25.86 -12.44
CA GLY A 560 10.12 -26.05 -11.02
C GLY A 560 8.89 -25.82 -10.14
N ILE A 561 7.69 -25.89 -10.71
CA ILE A 561 6.43 -25.91 -9.98
C ILE A 561 6.25 -27.32 -9.43
N ARG A 562 6.44 -27.46 -8.12
CA ARG A 562 6.42 -28.77 -7.42
C ARG A 562 5.15 -29.00 -6.62
N TYR A 563 4.34 -27.96 -6.44
CA TYR A 563 3.11 -28.04 -5.67
C TYR A 563 1.99 -27.30 -6.38
N VAL A 564 0.81 -27.91 -6.36
CA VAL A 564 -0.44 -27.28 -6.80
C VAL A 564 -1.38 -27.25 -5.61
N VAL A 565 -1.87 -26.07 -5.27
CA VAL A 565 -2.85 -25.87 -4.19
C VAL A 565 -4.18 -25.50 -4.82
N ILE A 566 -5.21 -26.29 -4.53
CA ILE A 566 -6.55 -26.09 -5.08
C ILE A 566 -7.46 -25.60 -3.96
N HIS A 567 -7.92 -24.36 -4.07
CA HIS A 567 -8.90 -23.75 -3.17
C HIS A 567 -10.31 -24.04 -3.66
N ARG A 568 -10.85 -25.20 -3.24
CA ARG A 568 -12.15 -25.71 -3.69
C ARG A 568 -13.30 -24.78 -3.32
N ASP A 569 -13.19 -24.05 -2.20
CA ASP A 569 -14.19 -23.10 -1.73
C ASP A 569 -14.24 -21.79 -2.54
N LYS A 570 -13.23 -21.55 -3.40
CA LYS A 570 -13.13 -20.36 -4.27
C LYS A 570 -13.42 -20.66 -5.73
N LEU A 571 -13.62 -21.92 -6.11
CA LEU A 571 -13.90 -22.31 -7.48
C LEU A 571 -15.40 -22.36 -7.75
N SER A 572 -15.82 -21.90 -8.93
CA SER A 572 -17.15 -22.24 -9.44
C SER A 572 -17.24 -23.74 -9.71
N GLN A 573 -18.44 -24.31 -9.68
CA GLN A 573 -18.62 -25.74 -9.99
C GLN A 573 -18.03 -26.10 -11.37
N LYS A 574 -18.29 -25.28 -12.39
CA LYS A 574 -17.75 -25.45 -13.74
C LYS A 574 -16.21 -25.46 -13.75
N SER A 575 -15.60 -24.53 -13.01
CA SER A 575 -14.14 -24.42 -12.88
C SER A 575 -13.55 -25.64 -12.16
N SER A 576 -14.23 -26.12 -11.11
CA SER A 576 -13.82 -27.33 -10.38
C SER A 576 -13.89 -28.57 -11.27
N ASP A 577 -14.99 -28.78 -12.00
CA ASP A 577 -15.18 -29.94 -12.88
C ASP A 577 -14.12 -29.98 -13.99
N TYR A 578 -13.80 -28.82 -14.57
CA TYR A 578 -12.75 -28.72 -15.57
C TYR A 578 -11.36 -29.01 -15.00
N LEU A 579 -11.04 -28.46 -13.82
CA LEU A 579 -9.77 -28.76 -13.15
C LEU A 579 -9.65 -30.24 -12.82
N ASP A 580 -10.73 -30.88 -12.37
CA ASP A 580 -10.76 -32.32 -12.13
C ASP A 580 -10.57 -33.12 -13.42
N GLN A 581 -11.07 -32.64 -14.56
CA GLN A 581 -10.84 -33.25 -15.87
C GLN A 581 -9.37 -33.12 -16.31
N VAL A 582 -8.78 -31.93 -16.22
CA VAL A 582 -7.41 -31.65 -16.69
C VAL A 582 -6.37 -32.29 -15.77
N LEU A 583 -6.60 -32.25 -14.46
CA LEU A 583 -5.70 -32.77 -13.43
C LEU A 583 -6.05 -34.21 -13.01
N LYS A 584 -7.02 -34.85 -13.66
CA LYS A 584 -7.49 -36.21 -13.34
C LYS A 584 -6.35 -37.19 -13.07
N PRO A 585 -5.30 -37.31 -13.93
CA PRO A 585 -4.24 -38.29 -13.70
C PRO A 585 -3.40 -38.01 -12.45
N MET A 586 -3.29 -36.73 -12.07
CA MET A 586 -2.68 -36.31 -10.81
C MET A 586 -3.58 -36.63 -9.62
N LEU A 587 -4.85 -36.22 -9.67
CA LEU A 587 -5.76 -36.29 -8.53
C LEU A 587 -6.15 -37.73 -8.16
N GLU A 588 -6.32 -38.63 -9.15
CA GLU A 588 -6.71 -40.02 -8.90
C GLU A 588 -5.57 -40.87 -8.32
N ASN A 589 -4.33 -40.62 -8.76
CA ASN A 589 -3.16 -41.43 -8.40
C ASN A 589 -2.27 -40.80 -7.33
N ASN A 590 -2.57 -39.57 -6.89
CA ASN A 590 -1.75 -38.83 -5.93
C ASN A 590 -2.65 -38.08 -4.92
N PRO A 591 -2.92 -38.68 -3.74
CA PRO A 591 -3.74 -38.04 -2.73
C PRO A 591 -3.09 -36.73 -2.22
N PRO A 592 -3.89 -35.78 -1.73
CA PRO A 592 -3.36 -34.51 -1.23
C PRO A 592 -2.43 -34.75 -0.03
N LEU A 593 -1.29 -34.04 -0.01
CA LEU A 593 -0.33 -34.03 1.10
C LEU A 593 -0.99 -33.57 2.41
N ALA A 594 -1.85 -32.57 2.28
CA ALA A 594 -2.56 -31.95 3.38
C ALA A 594 -3.84 -31.25 2.87
N LYS A 595 -4.75 -30.97 3.80
CA LYS A 595 -5.90 -30.09 3.59
C LYS A 595 -5.95 -29.08 4.73
N ASP A 596 -6.29 -27.84 4.42
CA ASP A 596 -6.53 -26.78 5.40
C ASP A 596 -7.74 -25.96 4.94
N GLY A 597 -8.88 -26.12 5.62
CA GLY A 597 -10.15 -25.55 5.17
C GLY A 597 -10.54 -26.02 3.76
N GLY A 598 -10.71 -25.07 2.84
CA GLY A 598 -11.01 -25.34 1.43
C GLY A 598 -9.77 -25.60 0.55
N ALA A 599 -8.57 -25.46 1.10
CA ALA A 599 -7.31 -25.67 0.38
C ALA A 599 -6.88 -27.14 0.41
N GLU A 600 -6.62 -27.70 -0.77
CA GLU A 600 -6.04 -29.03 -0.94
C GLU A 600 -4.63 -28.92 -1.55
N ILE A 601 -3.62 -29.45 -0.86
CA ILE A 601 -2.21 -29.31 -1.25
C ILE A 601 -1.76 -30.59 -1.96
N TYR A 602 -1.41 -30.51 -3.23
CA TYR A 602 -0.93 -31.64 -4.03
C TYR A 602 0.55 -31.48 -4.36
N ARG A 603 1.30 -32.59 -4.29
CA ARG A 603 2.65 -32.66 -4.86
C ARG A 603 2.55 -32.97 -6.35
N VAL A 604 3.25 -32.23 -7.18
CA VAL A 604 3.39 -32.56 -8.61
C VAL A 604 4.28 -33.79 -8.74
N PRO A 605 3.85 -34.87 -9.42
CA PRO A 605 4.69 -36.04 -9.67
C PRO A 605 5.97 -35.67 -10.43
N ASP A 606 7.04 -36.42 -10.21
CA ASP A 606 8.24 -36.26 -11.02
C ASP A 606 8.01 -36.89 -12.39
N TYR A 607 8.30 -36.14 -13.46
CA TYR A 607 8.12 -36.65 -14.82
C TYR A 607 9.15 -37.76 -15.11
N ASN A 608 8.67 -38.92 -15.55
CA ASN A 608 9.55 -40.04 -15.91
C ASN A 608 10.05 -39.91 -17.36
N TRP A 609 11.31 -39.49 -17.48
CA TRP A 609 11.98 -39.25 -18.76
C TRP A 609 12.36 -40.50 -19.56
N ASN A 610 12.28 -41.73 -19.04
CA ASN A 610 12.74 -43.02 -19.63
C ASN A 610 12.85 -43.09 -21.18
N GLY A 611 13.85 -42.45 -21.77
CA GLY A 611 14.03 -42.31 -23.23
C GLY A 611 12.92 -41.56 -23.99
N LYS A 612 11.95 -40.94 -23.29
CA LYS A 612 10.87 -40.15 -23.90
C LYS A 612 11.36 -38.74 -24.19
N THR A 613 11.24 -38.32 -25.46
CA THR A 613 11.47 -36.93 -25.85
C THR A 613 10.13 -36.21 -25.88
N VAL A 614 9.98 -35.21 -25.02
CA VAL A 614 8.83 -34.30 -25.04
C VAL A 614 9.12 -33.20 -26.07
N ALA A 615 8.12 -32.83 -26.86
CA ALA A 615 8.24 -31.69 -27.75
C ALA A 615 8.54 -30.42 -26.94
N GLY A 616 9.47 -29.60 -27.40
CA GLY A 616 9.69 -28.28 -26.84
C GLY A 616 8.47 -27.39 -27.08
N TRP A 617 8.48 -26.22 -26.47
CA TRP A 617 7.51 -25.17 -26.79
C TRP A 617 8.20 -23.83 -26.91
N ILE A 618 7.50 -22.88 -27.51
CA ILE A 618 8.01 -21.53 -27.73
C ILE A 618 7.09 -20.55 -27.05
N ASP A 619 7.69 -19.79 -26.13
CA ASP A 619 7.06 -18.67 -25.47
C ASP A 619 7.43 -17.40 -26.25
N ARG A 620 6.44 -16.52 -26.46
CA ARG A 620 6.70 -15.20 -27.05
C ARG A 620 7.59 -14.42 -26.09
N GLY A 621 8.80 -14.03 -26.47
CA GLY A 621 9.63 -13.21 -25.60
C GLY A 621 9.19 -11.74 -25.61
N LYS A 622 10.15 -10.83 -25.55
CA LYS A 622 9.91 -9.39 -25.45
C LYS A 622 9.75 -8.74 -26.81
N ASP A 623 9.16 -7.54 -26.78
CA ASP A 623 9.13 -6.58 -27.89
C ASP A 623 8.32 -7.05 -29.12
N TRP A 624 7.25 -7.81 -28.88
CA TRP A 624 6.20 -8.12 -29.85
C TRP A 624 4.98 -7.22 -29.63
N LEU A 625 4.38 -6.74 -30.72
CA LEU A 625 3.13 -5.99 -30.69
C LEU A 625 1.92 -6.93 -30.54
N ALA A 626 0.74 -6.35 -30.32
CA ALA A 626 -0.51 -7.09 -30.18
C ALA A 626 -0.81 -7.97 -31.41
N GLN A 627 -1.54 -9.07 -31.18
CA GLN A 627 -1.95 -10.00 -32.22
C GLN A 627 -2.80 -9.32 -33.29
N GLU A 628 -2.49 -9.61 -34.54
CA GLU A 628 -3.31 -9.28 -35.69
C GLU A 628 -3.73 -10.55 -36.40
N ASN A 629 -4.86 -10.50 -37.11
CA ASN A 629 -5.36 -11.61 -37.90
C ASN A 629 -5.40 -11.22 -39.38
N ASN A 630 -4.96 -12.13 -40.24
CA ASN A 630 -5.07 -12.01 -41.68
C ASN A 630 -5.57 -13.34 -42.26
N SER A 631 -6.51 -13.28 -43.19
CA SER A 631 -7.14 -14.46 -43.79
C SER A 631 -6.16 -15.41 -44.50
N GLN A 632 -5.01 -14.93 -44.98
CA GLN A 632 -4.00 -15.73 -45.67
C GLN A 632 -2.98 -16.41 -44.74
N VAL A 633 -2.56 -15.73 -43.68
CA VAL A 633 -1.51 -16.20 -42.76
C VAL A 633 -2.03 -16.64 -41.39
N GLY A 634 -3.25 -16.28 -41.03
CA GLY A 634 -3.83 -16.51 -39.71
C GLY A 634 -3.36 -15.46 -38.69
N PRO A 635 -3.30 -15.81 -37.40
CA PRO A 635 -2.80 -14.91 -36.36
C PRO A 635 -1.29 -14.67 -36.48
N TYR A 636 -0.87 -13.41 -36.38
CA TYR A 636 0.52 -12.98 -36.48
C TYR A 636 0.85 -11.83 -35.53
N TYR A 637 2.15 -11.61 -35.31
CA TYR A 637 2.67 -10.60 -34.40
C TYR A 637 3.78 -9.78 -35.07
N TRP A 638 3.67 -8.45 -35.00
CA TRP A 638 4.71 -7.55 -35.47
C TRP A 638 5.84 -7.39 -34.43
N SER A 639 7.08 -7.40 -34.92
CA SER A 639 8.28 -7.02 -34.20
C SER A 639 8.59 -5.54 -34.38
N VAL A 640 9.08 -4.90 -33.33
CA VAL A 640 9.67 -3.54 -33.39
C VAL A 640 11.14 -3.53 -33.90
N GLY A 641 11.67 -4.68 -34.31
CA GLY A 641 13.00 -4.84 -34.92
C GLY A 641 14.04 -5.54 -34.03
N ASN A 642 13.80 -5.67 -32.73
CA ASN A 642 14.62 -6.45 -31.81
C ASN A 642 13.72 -7.20 -30.84
N SER A 643 13.23 -8.36 -31.26
CA SER A 643 12.28 -9.16 -30.48
C SER A 643 12.90 -10.50 -30.10
N THR A 644 12.44 -11.09 -29.00
CA THR A 644 12.95 -12.39 -28.54
C THR A 644 11.86 -13.45 -28.56
N LEU A 645 12.26 -14.71 -28.76
CA LEU A 645 11.45 -15.90 -28.51
C LEU A 645 12.16 -16.71 -27.43
N THR A 646 11.40 -17.23 -26.47
CA THR A 646 11.94 -18.15 -25.46
C THR A 646 11.64 -19.56 -25.91
N LEU A 647 12.67 -20.31 -26.24
CA LEU A 647 12.59 -21.71 -26.63
C LEU A 647 12.83 -22.55 -25.40
N LEU A 648 11.89 -23.42 -25.05
CA LEU A 648 12.05 -24.33 -23.92
C LEU A 648 12.34 -25.74 -24.42
N ASN A 649 13.48 -26.29 -24.00
CA ASN A 649 13.72 -27.72 -24.06
C ASN A 649 13.36 -28.34 -22.69
N PRO A 650 12.23 -29.06 -22.59
CA PRO A 650 11.84 -29.67 -21.33
C PRO A 650 12.74 -30.87 -20.99
N ASN A 651 13.44 -31.45 -21.96
CA ASN A 651 14.19 -32.68 -21.78
C ASN A 651 15.49 -32.47 -20.99
N PRO A 652 15.94 -33.46 -20.21
CA PRO A 652 17.14 -33.37 -19.37
C PRO A 652 18.44 -33.43 -20.18
N GLN A 653 18.36 -33.67 -21.48
CA GLN A 653 19.49 -33.70 -22.41
C GLN A 653 19.27 -32.67 -23.51
N PRO A 654 20.35 -32.19 -24.17
CA PRO A 654 20.21 -31.41 -25.39
C PRO A 654 19.39 -32.16 -26.44
N VAL A 655 18.44 -31.45 -27.07
CA VAL A 655 17.59 -32.00 -28.13
C VAL A 655 17.66 -31.09 -29.34
N LYS A 656 17.76 -31.69 -30.53
CA LYS A 656 17.63 -30.96 -31.79
C LYS A 656 16.15 -30.69 -32.07
N TYR A 657 15.84 -29.43 -32.28
CA TYR A 657 14.51 -28.99 -32.64
C TYR A 657 14.51 -28.37 -34.03
N ARG A 658 13.50 -28.72 -34.80
CA ARG A 658 13.11 -28.00 -36.01
C ARG A 658 12.09 -26.94 -35.63
N ILE A 659 12.43 -25.67 -35.88
CA ILE A 659 11.54 -24.53 -35.70
C ILE A 659 11.00 -24.14 -37.06
N GLU A 660 9.67 -24.14 -37.19
CA GLU A 660 8.94 -23.77 -38.39
C GLU A 660 8.14 -22.50 -38.10
N TRP A 661 8.16 -21.55 -39.03
CA TRP A 661 7.44 -20.30 -38.89
C TRP A 661 7.03 -19.75 -40.25
N THR A 662 6.10 -18.80 -40.25
CA THR A 662 5.83 -17.93 -41.39
C THR A 662 6.34 -16.54 -41.04
N ILE A 663 7.26 -15.99 -41.84
CA ILE A 663 7.89 -14.70 -41.56
C ILE A 663 7.75 -13.77 -42.78
N PHE A 664 7.50 -12.49 -42.53
CA PHE A 664 7.42 -11.45 -43.56
C PHE A 664 7.80 -10.07 -43.02
N SER A 665 8.17 -9.14 -43.90
CA SER A 665 8.62 -7.79 -43.55
C SER A 665 7.63 -6.72 -44.01
N LEU A 666 7.71 -5.53 -43.41
CA LEU A 666 6.90 -4.41 -43.89
C LEU A 666 7.52 -3.83 -45.17
N GLN A 667 6.80 -3.96 -46.29
CA GLN A 667 7.01 -3.35 -47.62
C GLN A 667 8.31 -3.65 -48.37
N LYS A 668 9.46 -3.78 -47.70
CA LYS A 668 10.76 -4.05 -48.32
C LYS A 668 11.44 -5.26 -47.67
N PRO A 669 12.26 -6.03 -48.42
CA PRO A 669 13.09 -7.08 -47.84
C PRO A 669 13.97 -6.54 -46.70
N ARG A 670 14.12 -7.33 -45.64
CA ARG A 670 14.93 -7.00 -44.47
C ARG A 670 15.80 -8.19 -44.08
N MET A 671 17.04 -7.92 -43.69
CA MET A 671 17.85 -8.94 -43.04
C MET A 671 17.45 -9.06 -41.57
N VAL A 672 17.25 -10.28 -41.09
CA VAL A 672 16.98 -10.59 -39.68
C VAL A 672 18.07 -11.53 -39.19
N GLN A 673 18.88 -11.07 -38.24
CA GLN A 673 19.90 -11.85 -37.57
C GLN A 673 19.24 -12.70 -36.47
N LEU A 674 19.61 -13.97 -36.43
CA LEU A 674 19.16 -14.92 -35.42
C LEU A 674 20.31 -15.14 -34.43
N LYS A 675 20.06 -14.88 -33.15
CA LYS A 675 21.03 -15.10 -32.07
C LYS A 675 20.43 -16.00 -31.00
N LEU A 676 21.04 -17.15 -30.75
CA LEU A 676 20.66 -18.03 -29.64
C LEU A 676 21.54 -17.73 -28.44
N ASN A 677 20.95 -17.37 -27.31
CA ASN A 677 21.66 -16.99 -26.08
C ASN A 677 22.78 -15.97 -26.32
N ASN A 678 22.50 -14.97 -27.17
CA ASN A 678 23.42 -13.93 -27.66
C ASN A 678 24.51 -14.37 -28.66
N PHE A 679 24.60 -15.66 -29.01
CA PHE A 679 25.50 -16.15 -30.05
C PHE A 679 24.80 -16.17 -31.40
N ALA A 680 25.42 -15.60 -32.43
CA ALA A 680 24.85 -15.60 -33.78
C ALA A 680 24.78 -17.03 -34.33
N ILE A 681 23.58 -17.48 -34.69
CA ILE A 681 23.32 -18.79 -35.29
C ILE A 681 23.02 -18.70 -36.79
N GLY A 682 22.75 -17.48 -37.30
CA GLY A 682 22.54 -17.24 -38.72
C GLY A 682 21.86 -15.92 -39.00
N GLN A 683 21.55 -15.69 -40.27
CA GLN A 683 20.76 -14.56 -40.73
C GLN A 683 19.82 -15.01 -41.86
N LYS A 684 18.65 -14.40 -41.94
CA LYS A 684 17.63 -14.69 -42.95
C LYS A 684 17.19 -13.40 -43.60
N GLU A 685 17.06 -13.43 -44.91
CA GLU A 685 16.35 -12.37 -45.63
C GLU A 685 14.85 -12.63 -45.50
N VAL A 686 14.12 -11.58 -45.11
CA VAL A 686 12.68 -11.61 -44.87
C VAL A 686 12.02 -10.71 -45.89
N SER A 687 11.29 -11.30 -46.83
CA SER A 687 10.54 -10.61 -47.88
C SER A 687 9.20 -10.06 -47.37
N PRO A 688 8.60 -9.04 -48.02
CA PRO A 688 7.26 -8.58 -47.69
C PRO A 688 6.16 -9.61 -47.96
N THR A 689 6.44 -10.60 -48.80
CA THR A 689 5.53 -11.72 -49.03
C THR A 689 5.73 -12.77 -47.93
N PRO A 690 4.66 -13.25 -47.27
CA PRO A 690 4.73 -14.35 -46.31
C PRO A 690 5.47 -15.57 -46.85
N GLN A 691 6.54 -15.95 -46.17
CA GLN A 691 7.33 -17.14 -46.49
C GLN A 691 7.34 -18.10 -45.31
N GLN A 692 7.00 -19.35 -45.57
CA GLN A 692 7.30 -20.43 -44.63
C GLN A 692 8.79 -20.72 -44.66
N GLN A 693 9.40 -20.70 -43.49
CA GLN A 693 10.80 -21.01 -43.30
C GLN A 693 10.95 -21.96 -42.12
N ALA A 694 12.01 -22.77 -42.16
CA ALA A 694 12.39 -23.63 -41.05
C ALA A 694 13.91 -23.61 -40.84
N PHE A 695 14.33 -23.86 -39.62
CA PHE A 695 15.73 -24.08 -39.28
C PHE A 695 15.82 -25.06 -38.10
N GLU A 696 16.97 -25.71 -38.00
CA GLU A 696 17.25 -26.63 -36.90
C GLU A 696 18.18 -25.98 -35.89
N VAL A 697 17.91 -26.23 -34.61
CA VAL A 697 18.72 -25.72 -33.50
C VAL A 697 18.79 -26.79 -32.41
N GLU A 698 19.99 -27.00 -31.87
CA GLU A 698 20.18 -27.84 -30.70
C GLU A 698 19.99 -26.99 -29.45
N LEU A 699 19.02 -27.35 -28.62
CA LEU A 699 18.70 -26.60 -27.40
C LEU A 699 19.19 -27.35 -26.18
N PRO A 700 20.00 -26.73 -25.31
CA PRO A 700 20.32 -27.32 -24.01
C PRO A 700 19.05 -27.44 -23.14
N PRO A 701 19.05 -28.31 -22.11
CA PRO A 701 17.95 -28.40 -21.16
C PRO A 701 17.56 -27.03 -20.58
N GLY A 702 16.26 -26.77 -20.48
CA GLY A 702 15.70 -25.53 -19.93
C GLY A 702 15.47 -24.44 -20.97
N ARG A 703 15.55 -23.17 -20.53
CA ARG A 703 15.21 -22.00 -21.34
C ARG A 703 16.40 -21.54 -22.18
N SER A 704 16.16 -21.32 -23.46
CA SER A 704 17.07 -20.61 -24.37
C SER A 704 16.36 -19.43 -25.02
N THR A 705 17.09 -18.33 -25.21
CA THR A 705 16.54 -17.11 -25.82
C THR A 705 17.01 -17.00 -27.27
N LEU A 706 16.06 -16.97 -28.20
CA LEU A 706 16.29 -16.68 -29.61
C LEU A 706 15.96 -15.21 -29.88
N SER A 707 16.97 -14.38 -30.07
CA SER A 707 16.81 -12.98 -30.46
C SER A 707 16.75 -12.85 -31.98
N LEU A 708 15.73 -12.16 -32.47
CA LEU A 708 15.54 -11.78 -33.86
C LEU A 708 15.81 -10.28 -34.00
N VAL A 709 16.93 -9.94 -34.63
CA VAL A 709 17.40 -8.56 -34.73
C VAL A 709 17.46 -8.13 -36.19
N SER A 710 16.65 -7.15 -36.55
CA SER A 710 16.79 -6.46 -37.84
C SER A 710 17.74 -5.27 -37.66
N PRO A 711 18.85 -5.17 -38.41
CA PRO A 711 19.70 -4.00 -38.41
C PRO A 711 19.03 -2.79 -39.07
N ASP A 712 18.00 -3.02 -39.89
CA ASP A 712 17.19 -1.98 -40.48
C ASP A 712 16.20 -1.40 -39.46
N PRO A 713 16.05 -0.07 -39.34
CA PRO A 713 15.10 0.53 -38.42
C PRO A 713 13.66 0.15 -38.75
N ALA A 714 12.83 -0.02 -37.72
CA ALA A 714 11.39 -0.20 -37.90
C ALA A 714 10.76 1.03 -38.56
N LEU A 715 9.75 0.81 -39.39
CA LEU A 715 9.07 1.86 -40.16
C LEU A 715 7.64 2.02 -39.66
N ARG A 716 7.09 3.23 -39.84
CA ARG A 716 5.68 3.50 -39.53
C ARG A 716 4.84 3.38 -40.79
N PRO A 717 3.73 2.61 -40.79
CA PRO A 717 2.83 2.57 -41.93
C PRO A 717 2.30 3.95 -42.35
N SER A 718 2.08 4.87 -41.41
CA SER A 718 1.68 6.26 -41.69
C SER A 718 2.64 7.01 -42.60
N ASP A 719 3.93 6.67 -42.56
CA ASP A 719 4.97 7.35 -43.32
C ASP A 719 5.16 6.73 -44.72
N LEU A 720 4.57 5.54 -44.94
CA LEU A 720 4.80 4.71 -46.11
C LEU A 720 3.54 4.43 -46.95
N ILE A 721 2.36 4.41 -46.32
CA ILE A 721 1.09 4.04 -46.95
C ILE A 721 0.19 5.26 -46.96
N PRO A 722 -0.08 5.86 -48.14
CA PRO A 722 -1.00 6.99 -48.24
C PRO A 722 -2.36 6.65 -47.63
N GLY A 723 -2.80 7.45 -46.65
CA GLY A 723 -4.07 7.28 -45.94
C GLY A 723 -4.03 6.39 -44.69
N SER A 724 -2.87 5.80 -44.35
CA SER A 724 -2.71 5.06 -43.08
C SER A 724 -2.52 6.01 -41.90
N THR A 725 -3.28 5.78 -40.82
CA THR A 725 -3.12 6.49 -39.54
C THR A 725 -2.29 5.69 -38.52
N ASP A 726 -1.75 4.54 -38.92
CA ASP A 726 -1.00 3.66 -38.02
C ASP A 726 0.43 4.18 -37.81
N THR A 727 0.70 4.63 -36.58
CA THR A 727 1.97 5.23 -36.15
C THR A 727 2.91 4.24 -35.45
N ARG A 728 2.53 2.95 -35.36
CA ARG A 728 3.35 1.91 -34.72
C ARG A 728 4.62 1.66 -35.53
N GLN A 729 5.70 1.31 -34.83
CA GLN A 729 6.97 0.96 -35.46
C GLN A 729 6.99 -0.54 -35.78
N LEU A 730 6.94 -0.88 -37.08
CA LEU A 730 6.88 -2.26 -37.56
C LEU A 730 8.14 -2.59 -38.38
N SER A 731 8.73 -3.76 -38.12
CA SER A 731 9.89 -4.26 -38.87
C SER A 731 9.53 -5.51 -39.68
N PHE A 732 9.37 -6.63 -38.98
CA PHE A 732 8.96 -7.92 -39.53
C PHE A 732 7.89 -8.55 -38.64
N ALA A 733 7.15 -9.51 -39.17
CA ALA A 733 6.11 -10.23 -38.46
C ALA A 733 6.33 -11.74 -38.54
N ILE A 734 5.89 -12.44 -37.50
CA ILE A 734 5.89 -13.90 -37.44
C ILE A 734 4.46 -14.43 -37.28
N ALA A 735 4.18 -15.57 -37.89
CA ALA A 735 2.93 -16.31 -37.79
C ALA A 735 3.20 -17.82 -37.79
N ARG A 736 2.23 -18.63 -37.37
CA ARG A 736 2.26 -20.11 -37.46
C ARG A 736 3.56 -20.72 -36.92
N LEU A 737 3.96 -20.30 -35.73
CA LEU A 737 5.18 -20.76 -35.08
C LEU A 737 4.98 -22.20 -34.60
N LYS A 738 5.93 -23.09 -34.89
CA LYS A 738 5.88 -24.49 -34.50
C LYS A 738 7.27 -24.98 -34.15
N ILE A 739 7.35 -25.84 -33.13
CA ILE A 739 8.59 -26.51 -32.73
C ILE A 739 8.32 -28.01 -32.69
N THR A 740 9.23 -28.79 -33.27
CA THR A 740 9.16 -30.24 -33.27
C THR A 740 10.53 -30.80 -32.93
N ALA A 741 10.59 -31.78 -32.03
CA ALA A 741 11.83 -32.53 -31.79
C ALA A 741 12.16 -33.30 -33.08
N SER A 742 13.41 -33.17 -33.54
CA SER A 742 13.93 -33.85 -34.74
C SER A 742 14.38 -35.27 -34.44
#